data_AF-B0WH58-F1
#
_entry.id   AF-B0WH58-F1
#
_cell.length_a   1.000
_cell.length_b   1.000
_cell.length_c   1.000
_cell.angle_alpha   90.00
_cell.angle_beta   90.00
_cell.angle_gamma   90.00
#
_symmetry.space_group_name_H-M   'P 1'
#
loop_
_entity.id
_entity.type
_entity.pdbx_description
1 polymer ?
#
loop_
_entity_poly.entity_id
_entity_poly.type
_entity_poly.pdbx_seq_one_letter_code
_entity_poly.pdbx_strand_id
1 'polypeptide(L)'
;MSGVTARMENSIITTDSGILFFDQNWTQVSSGGHQFQHISAFAYDEVKQKLYFSDLKDPKFRIFSLDANPQEEYHKVTKLLPKSDETAYITGLVFDHLERKLYWTERGTHALYSVEVDKIGNGTDAGSLISTVTKVEDNHDLAGLAIDECRRHLYWTNSYLQTSNVVRATMAGKVLNSHTEDVYEPKGIAVDHYSNRIYWVEKKFGRAFSIQSVNLEVEDVKTFISENDKAPTHVALNSRYLYWVDQQVGEVHETLKSDSTQSRVVYRGNRPTAIIIKSALLLNHQNNNPSCKSVIAKILDNVKRESEGELPQADKPTSAKPEMIICLNNGILNHNTNSCICLPEYQGNFCEIPICNNYCVHGKCVIGRDNRPTCECDAKFEGERCDRSKCDGFCLNSGNCSFSDATATCACPKNFSGKRCETAICTSDYCYNGRCMVEEGGSPKCQCNVGYRGERCEEYTCNNYCLNDGKCVLNNETMLVECRCGAEYTGKRCEIPKRFCSLDTGNPELQPYCDGIPLSSQQQQQQLVEPQISYCKNSFNRTVVYASLAFAASLFILMVILLIVRRFYEEGRPRITKRFKVTSNHTQMTSRPATQCEITIENCCNMNVCETPCFDTNLLQKSSSKAEDKQYLLDDIENIAGSYRKLPSCAGGDKNLP
;
A
#
# COMPACT_ATOMS: atom_id res chain seq x y z
N MET A 1 -40.44 -27.31 3.26
CA MET A 1 -40.36 -26.19 2.29
C MET A 1 -39.03 -25.50 2.52
N SER A 2 -38.12 -25.63 1.56
CA SER A 2 -36.71 -25.24 1.70
C SER A 2 -36.57 -23.72 1.75
N GLY A 3 -36.41 -23.17 2.95
CA GLY A 3 -36.19 -21.74 3.18
C GLY A 3 -34.77 -21.36 2.76
N VAL A 4 -34.67 -20.34 1.91
CA VAL A 4 -33.42 -19.65 1.60
C VAL A 4 -32.93 -18.99 2.88
N THR A 5 -31.95 -19.59 3.55
CA THR A 5 -31.23 -18.97 4.66
C THR A 5 -30.42 -17.81 4.11
N ALA A 6 -30.85 -16.58 4.41
CA ALA A 6 -30.00 -15.40 4.22
C ALA A 6 -28.66 -15.67 4.92
N ARG A 7 -27.56 -15.61 4.17
CA ARG A 7 -26.21 -15.80 4.74
C ARG A 7 -25.96 -14.64 5.68
N MET A 8 -25.94 -14.92 6.98
CA MET A 8 -25.69 -13.91 8.01
C MET A 8 -24.27 -13.37 7.86
N GLU A 9 -24.14 -12.07 7.61
CA GLU A 9 -22.86 -11.35 7.65
C GLU A 9 -22.30 -11.42 9.07
N ASN A 10 -21.09 -11.94 9.22
CA ASN A 10 -20.44 -12.20 10.51
C ASN A 10 -19.18 -11.34 10.71
N SER A 11 -18.55 -10.86 9.65
CA SER A 11 -17.37 -10.01 9.76
C SER A 11 -17.32 -8.97 8.65
N ILE A 12 -16.63 -7.87 8.93
CA ILE A 12 -16.48 -6.73 8.03
C ILE A 12 -15.01 -6.36 8.00
N ILE A 13 -14.47 -6.17 6.80
CA ILE A 13 -13.10 -5.69 6.59
C ILE A 13 -13.15 -4.40 5.78
N THR A 14 -12.42 -3.40 6.22
CA THR A 14 -12.19 -2.17 5.45
C THR A 14 -10.89 -2.31 4.66
N THR A 15 -10.88 -1.81 3.44
CA THR A 15 -9.71 -1.79 2.54
C THR A 15 -9.62 -0.44 1.84
N ASP A 16 -8.51 -0.19 1.14
CA ASP A 16 -8.37 0.98 0.24
C ASP A 16 -9.38 0.95 -0.94
N SER A 17 -10.12 -0.15 -1.13
CA SER A 17 -11.10 -0.34 -2.20
C SER A 17 -12.56 -0.42 -1.72
N GLY A 18 -12.82 -0.15 -0.44
CA GLY A 18 -14.17 -0.14 0.15
C GLY A 18 -14.31 -1.01 1.40
N ILE A 19 -15.56 -1.34 1.72
CA ILE A 19 -15.98 -2.10 2.90
C ILE A 19 -16.50 -3.44 2.41
N LEU A 20 -15.90 -4.53 2.87
CA LEU A 20 -16.20 -5.90 2.46
C LEU A 20 -16.90 -6.63 3.61
N PHE A 21 -18.00 -7.31 3.31
CA PHE A 21 -18.77 -8.07 4.30
C PHE A 21 -18.62 -9.57 4.03
N PHE A 22 -18.44 -10.35 5.08
CA PHE A 22 -18.17 -11.78 5.01
C PHE A 22 -19.14 -12.57 5.89
N ASP A 23 -19.48 -13.78 5.46
CA ASP A 23 -20.22 -14.74 6.29
C ASP A 23 -19.30 -15.45 7.31
N GLN A 24 -19.88 -16.38 8.08
CA GLN A 24 -19.16 -17.17 9.09
C GLN A 24 -18.04 -18.05 8.52
N ASN A 25 -18.10 -18.36 7.22
CA ASN A 25 -17.10 -19.17 6.52
C ASN A 25 -16.06 -18.30 5.81
N TRP A 26 -16.01 -16.99 6.09
CA TRP A 26 -15.15 -16.03 5.40
C TRP A 26 -15.40 -15.95 3.90
N THR A 27 -16.64 -16.23 3.46
CA THR A 27 -17.05 -15.96 2.07
C THR A 27 -17.58 -14.54 1.98
N GLN A 28 -17.05 -13.74 1.05
CA GLN A 28 -17.57 -12.39 0.82
C GLN A 28 -19.02 -12.48 0.34
N VAL A 29 -19.92 -11.77 1.01
CA VAL A 29 -21.37 -11.77 0.73
C VAL A 29 -21.85 -10.48 0.09
N SER A 30 -21.25 -9.35 0.43
CA SER A 30 -21.58 -8.03 -0.10
C SER A 30 -20.36 -7.09 0.03
N SER A 31 -20.44 -5.91 -0.57
CA SER A 31 -19.47 -4.83 -0.40
C SER A 31 -20.12 -3.46 -0.58
N GLY A 32 -19.56 -2.43 0.03
CA GLY A 32 -20.07 -1.06 -0.04
C GLY A 32 -18.98 -0.02 0.18
N GLY A 33 -19.30 1.26 0.02
CA GLY A 33 -18.35 2.34 0.29
C GLY A 33 -17.12 2.39 -0.64
N HIS A 34 -17.24 1.87 -1.87
CA HIS A 34 -16.13 1.81 -2.84
C HIS A 34 -15.58 3.19 -3.28
N GLN A 35 -16.33 4.27 -3.02
CA GLN A 35 -15.87 5.64 -3.26
C GLN A 35 -14.82 6.12 -2.26
N PHE A 36 -14.64 5.43 -1.13
CA PHE A 36 -13.69 5.81 -0.09
C PHE A 36 -12.37 5.08 -0.29
N GLN A 37 -11.27 5.83 -0.26
CA GLN A 37 -9.94 5.31 -0.62
C GLN A 37 -9.02 5.09 0.57
N HIS A 38 -9.34 5.69 1.73
CA HIS A 38 -8.46 5.60 2.89
C HIS A 38 -9.23 5.64 4.21
N ILE A 39 -9.93 4.54 4.49
CA ILE A 39 -10.67 4.38 5.72
C ILE A 39 -9.67 4.22 6.88
N SER A 40 -9.59 5.23 7.75
CA SER A 40 -8.60 5.26 8.84
C SER A 40 -9.13 4.75 10.17
N ALA A 41 -10.43 4.89 10.40
CA ALA A 41 -11.08 4.49 11.64
C ALA A 41 -12.50 3.99 11.35
N PHE A 42 -12.96 3.04 12.16
CA PHE A 42 -14.13 2.23 11.86
C PHE A 42 -14.83 1.78 13.14
N ALA A 43 -16.15 1.94 13.22
CA ALA A 43 -16.98 1.50 14.35
C ALA A 43 -18.32 0.93 13.86
N TYR A 44 -18.95 0.11 14.70
CA TYR A 44 -20.20 -0.56 14.37
C TYR A 44 -21.22 -0.44 15.49
N ASP A 45 -22.43 -0.09 15.10
CA ASP A 45 -23.63 -0.13 15.90
C ASP A 45 -24.41 -1.41 15.57
N GLU A 46 -24.33 -2.37 16.48
CA GLU A 46 -24.95 -3.68 16.35
C GLU A 46 -26.48 -3.64 16.46
N VAL A 47 -27.01 -2.60 17.11
CA VAL A 47 -28.45 -2.44 17.35
C VAL A 47 -29.16 -1.97 16.09
N LYS A 48 -28.69 -0.88 15.47
CA LYS A 48 -29.27 -0.34 14.23
C LYS A 48 -28.59 -0.87 12.96
N GLN A 49 -27.66 -1.82 13.09
CA GLN A 49 -26.88 -2.40 11.99
C GLN A 49 -26.20 -1.32 11.14
N LYS A 50 -25.54 -0.35 11.80
CA LYS A 50 -24.99 0.84 11.15
C LYS A 50 -23.49 0.94 11.39
N LEU A 51 -22.74 1.20 10.32
CA LEU A 51 -21.31 1.42 10.39
C LEU A 51 -21.02 2.91 10.43
N TYR A 52 -19.98 3.29 11.16
CA TYR A 52 -19.42 4.63 11.18
C TYR A 52 -17.96 4.55 10.80
N PHE A 53 -17.50 5.47 9.97
CA PHE A 53 -16.12 5.43 9.48
C PHE A 53 -15.62 6.81 9.05
N SER A 54 -14.30 6.96 9.06
CA SER A 54 -13.61 8.16 8.59
C SER A 54 -12.83 7.84 7.32
N ASP A 55 -13.05 8.62 6.26
CA ASP A 55 -12.16 8.64 5.08
C ASP A 55 -11.27 9.87 5.15
N LEU A 56 -9.96 9.66 5.21
CA LEU A 56 -9.01 10.76 5.31
C LEU A 56 -8.95 11.62 4.05
N LYS A 57 -9.26 11.04 2.90
CA LYS A 57 -9.15 11.72 1.62
C LYS A 57 -10.33 12.62 1.30
N ASP A 58 -11.48 12.44 1.97
CA ASP A 58 -12.64 13.29 1.69
C ASP A 58 -12.36 14.75 2.09
N PRO A 59 -12.59 15.74 1.22
CA PRO A 59 -12.22 17.13 1.51
C PRO A 59 -13.20 17.86 2.44
N LYS A 60 -14.41 17.33 2.68
CA LYS A 60 -15.52 18.09 3.31
C LYS A 60 -16.07 17.46 4.58
N PHE A 61 -16.00 16.14 4.72
CA PHE A 61 -16.58 15.39 5.82
C PHE A 61 -15.52 14.57 6.55
N ARG A 62 -15.66 14.47 7.87
CA ARG A 62 -14.74 13.70 8.73
C ARG A 62 -15.26 12.31 9.05
N ILE A 63 -16.57 12.16 9.22
CA ILE A 63 -17.22 10.89 9.56
C ILE A 63 -18.43 10.68 8.67
N PHE A 64 -18.56 9.45 8.20
CA PHE A 64 -19.67 8.92 7.42
C PHE A 64 -20.37 7.83 8.22
N SER A 65 -21.60 7.53 7.83
CA SER A 65 -22.29 6.34 8.28
C SER A 65 -22.78 5.52 7.09
N LEU A 66 -22.82 4.20 7.23
CA LEU A 66 -23.30 3.27 6.23
C LEU A 66 -24.31 2.31 6.87
N ASP A 67 -25.48 2.18 6.27
CA ASP A 67 -26.49 1.23 6.73
C ASP A 67 -26.09 -0.17 6.24
N ALA A 68 -25.66 -1.02 7.18
CA ALA A 68 -25.10 -2.35 6.92
C ALA A 68 -26.18 -3.43 6.91
N ASN A 69 -27.39 -3.07 6.48
CA ASN A 69 -28.50 -4.01 6.39
C ASN A 69 -28.23 -4.99 5.24
N PRO A 70 -28.17 -6.31 5.50
CA PRO A 70 -27.91 -7.31 4.46
C PRO A 70 -29.01 -7.40 3.39
N GLN A 71 -30.17 -6.75 3.62
CA GLN A 71 -31.24 -6.65 2.62
C GLN A 71 -31.03 -5.50 1.62
N GLU A 72 -30.14 -4.54 1.90
CA GLU A 72 -29.83 -3.44 1.00
C GLU A 72 -28.61 -3.78 0.14
N GLU A 73 -28.81 -3.97 -1.18
CA GLU A 73 -27.75 -4.39 -2.11
C GLU A 73 -26.60 -3.39 -2.24
N TYR A 74 -26.82 -2.11 -1.92
CA TYR A 74 -25.85 -1.03 -2.14
C TYR A 74 -25.40 -0.29 -0.89
N HIS A 75 -25.91 -0.67 0.28
CA HIS A 75 -25.65 -0.04 1.59
C HIS A 75 -25.66 1.50 1.58
N LYS A 76 -26.74 2.12 2.04
CA LYS A 76 -26.87 3.59 2.01
C LYS A 76 -25.78 4.29 2.84
N VAL A 77 -25.01 5.17 2.20
CA VAL A 77 -24.00 6.01 2.86
C VAL A 77 -24.56 7.40 3.15
N THR A 78 -24.43 7.85 4.39
CA THR A 78 -24.81 9.19 4.85
C THR A 78 -23.58 9.95 5.34
N LYS A 79 -23.44 11.20 4.90
CA LYS A 79 -22.40 12.14 5.36
C LYS A 79 -22.81 12.66 6.73
N LEU A 80 -22.09 12.27 7.79
CA LEU A 80 -22.56 12.48 9.16
C LEU A 80 -22.01 13.78 9.78
N LEU A 81 -20.68 13.93 9.79
CA LEU A 81 -20.03 15.11 10.41
C LEU A 81 -19.13 15.84 9.40
N PRO A 82 -19.32 17.16 9.20
CA PRO A 82 -18.43 17.95 8.36
C PRO A 82 -17.05 18.14 9.01
N LYS A 83 -16.04 18.42 8.18
CA LYS A 83 -14.73 18.88 8.66
C LYS A 83 -14.87 20.34 9.17
N SER A 84 -14.25 20.63 10.31
CA SER A 84 -13.92 21.99 10.77
C SER A 84 -12.43 22.27 10.56
N ASP A 85 -12.00 23.50 10.77
CA ASP A 85 -10.58 23.91 10.69
C ASP A 85 -9.67 23.14 11.66
N GLU A 86 -10.24 22.60 12.75
CA GLU A 86 -9.52 21.79 13.74
C GLU A 86 -9.47 20.31 13.39
N THR A 87 -10.15 19.83 12.34
CA THR A 87 -10.21 18.39 12.05
C THR A 87 -8.82 17.84 11.72
N ALA A 88 -8.38 16.85 12.48
CA ALA A 88 -7.14 16.14 12.20
C ALA A 88 -7.37 14.66 11.80
N TYR A 89 -6.27 13.94 11.67
CA TYR A 89 -6.24 12.53 11.29
C TYR A 89 -6.93 11.66 12.36
N ILE A 90 -8.13 11.16 12.06
CA ILE A 90 -8.89 10.27 12.95
C ILE A 90 -8.26 8.87 12.88
N THR A 91 -7.81 8.35 14.01
CA THR A 91 -7.09 7.06 14.10
C THR A 91 -7.91 5.93 14.71
N GLY A 92 -8.83 6.27 15.61
CA GLY A 92 -9.63 5.32 16.38
C GLY A 92 -11.06 5.81 16.48
N LEU A 93 -12.02 4.89 16.41
CA LEU A 93 -13.44 5.17 16.41
C LEU A 93 -14.15 4.04 17.14
N VAL A 94 -15.01 4.35 18.10
CA VAL A 94 -15.83 3.36 18.81
C VAL A 94 -17.23 3.91 19.04
N PHE A 95 -18.17 2.99 19.19
CA PHE A 95 -19.58 3.32 19.34
C PHE A 95 -20.11 2.79 20.68
N ASP A 96 -20.84 3.63 21.41
CA ASP A 96 -21.51 3.32 22.67
C ASP A 96 -23.01 3.14 22.43
N HIS A 97 -23.47 1.90 22.55
CA HIS A 97 -24.84 1.48 22.31
C HIS A 97 -25.82 1.98 23.38
N LEU A 98 -25.34 2.19 24.62
CA LEU A 98 -26.19 2.61 25.74
C LEU A 98 -26.55 4.09 25.65
N GLU A 99 -25.54 4.95 25.44
CA GLU A 99 -25.73 6.40 25.33
C GLU A 99 -25.85 6.90 23.89
N ARG A 100 -25.75 6.00 22.91
CA ARG A 100 -25.86 6.30 21.47
C ARG A 100 -24.80 7.33 21.02
N LYS A 101 -23.61 7.21 21.58
CA LYS A 101 -22.48 8.14 21.36
C LYS A 101 -21.39 7.50 20.53
N LEU A 102 -20.86 8.28 19.60
CA LEU A 102 -19.66 7.94 18.85
C LEU A 102 -18.47 8.66 19.49
N TYR A 103 -17.40 7.92 19.77
CA TYR A 103 -16.15 8.45 20.32
C TYR A 103 -15.03 8.25 19.32
N TRP A 104 -14.14 9.24 19.18
CA TRP A 104 -13.00 9.12 18.28
C TRP A 104 -11.76 9.86 18.77
N THR A 105 -10.60 9.39 18.32
CA THR A 105 -9.31 10.01 18.58
C THR A 105 -8.77 10.70 17.34
N GLU A 106 -8.27 11.92 17.50
CA GLU A 106 -7.63 12.69 16.45
C GLU A 106 -6.16 12.94 16.79
N ARG A 107 -5.25 12.43 15.94
CA ARG A 107 -3.81 12.48 16.20
C ARG A 107 -3.26 13.91 16.19
N GLY A 108 -3.69 14.75 15.24
CA GLY A 108 -3.13 16.10 15.07
C GLY A 108 -3.63 17.13 16.08
N THR A 109 -4.80 16.92 16.70
CA THR A 109 -5.31 17.79 17.78
C THR A 109 -4.99 17.26 19.17
N HIS A 110 -4.37 16.09 19.27
CA HIS A 110 -4.07 15.40 20.53
C HIS A 110 -5.33 15.29 21.42
N ALA A 111 -6.48 14.97 20.82
CA ALA A 111 -7.76 15.03 21.51
C ALA A 111 -8.67 13.84 21.20
N LEU A 112 -9.48 13.48 22.19
CA LEU A 112 -10.57 12.53 22.09
C LEU A 112 -11.89 13.30 22.12
N TYR A 113 -12.75 13.03 21.16
CA TYR A 113 -14.04 13.70 21.00
C TYR A 113 -15.19 12.71 21.11
N SER A 114 -16.39 13.24 21.33
CA SER A 114 -17.63 12.47 21.30
C SER A 114 -18.76 13.26 20.66
N VAL A 115 -19.73 12.54 20.11
CA VAL A 115 -20.99 13.11 19.63
C VAL A 115 -22.13 12.14 19.91
N GLU A 116 -23.29 12.66 20.27
CA GLU A 116 -24.52 11.88 20.39
C GLU A 116 -25.18 11.77 19.02
N VAL A 117 -25.21 10.57 18.45
CA VAL A 117 -25.50 10.39 17.03
C VAL A 117 -26.97 10.64 16.72
N ASP A 118 -27.89 10.26 17.60
CA ASP A 118 -29.33 10.44 17.38
C ASP A 118 -29.76 11.93 17.43
N LYS A 119 -28.90 12.84 17.93
CA LYS A 119 -29.15 14.29 17.87
C LYS A 119 -28.74 14.93 16.54
N ILE A 120 -28.03 14.21 15.69
CA ILE A 120 -27.56 14.68 14.38
C ILE A 120 -28.71 14.55 13.37
N GLY A 121 -29.24 15.68 12.89
CA GLY A 121 -30.33 15.71 11.89
C GLY A 121 -31.59 16.47 12.32
N ASN A 122 -31.71 16.84 13.60
CA ASN A 122 -32.84 17.62 14.13
C ASN A 122 -32.74 19.14 13.85
N GLY A 123 -32.08 19.54 12.75
CA GLY A 123 -31.83 20.95 12.40
C GLY A 123 -30.71 21.63 13.19
N THR A 124 -30.07 20.92 14.12
CA THR A 124 -28.88 21.33 14.86
C THR A 124 -27.64 21.27 13.98
N ASP A 125 -26.76 22.26 14.11
CA ASP A 125 -25.42 22.19 13.51
C ASP A 125 -24.66 21.03 14.14
N ALA A 126 -24.38 20.01 13.34
CA ALA A 126 -23.73 18.78 13.78
C ALA A 126 -22.36 19.05 14.41
N GLY A 127 -21.67 20.13 13.99
CA GLY A 127 -20.41 20.54 14.58
C GLY A 127 -20.54 21.00 16.04
N SER A 128 -21.63 21.68 16.40
CA SER A 128 -21.85 22.18 17.77
C SER A 128 -22.16 21.09 18.79
N LEU A 129 -22.53 19.89 18.34
CA LEU A 129 -22.81 18.73 19.19
C LEU A 129 -21.53 18.01 19.62
N ILE A 130 -20.39 18.32 18.98
CA ILE A 130 -19.11 17.69 19.26
C ILE A 130 -18.61 18.16 20.63
N SER A 131 -18.37 17.21 21.52
CA SER A 131 -17.83 17.46 22.85
C SER A 131 -16.42 16.91 22.96
N THR A 132 -15.47 17.75 23.37
CA THR A 132 -14.12 17.31 23.74
C THR A 132 -14.19 16.50 25.03
N VAL A 133 -13.80 15.22 24.97
CA VAL A 133 -13.79 14.31 26.11
C VAL A 133 -12.52 14.50 26.92
N THR A 134 -11.36 14.53 26.25
CA THR A 134 -10.07 14.83 26.87
C THR A 134 -9.07 15.32 25.83
N LYS A 135 -8.06 16.06 26.27
CA LYS A 135 -6.88 16.42 25.48
C LYS A 135 -5.67 15.76 26.14
N VAL A 136 -4.87 15.06 25.36
CA VAL A 136 -3.59 14.48 25.81
C VAL A 136 -2.46 15.48 25.58
N GLU A 137 -1.32 15.26 26.23
CA GLU A 137 -0.14 16.08 26.01
C GLU A 137 0.38 15.96 24.57
N ASP A 138 1.02 17.01 24.04
CA ASP A 138 1.49 17.08 22.65
C ASP A 138 2.52 16.00 22.29
N ASN A 139 3.18 15.41 23.29
CA ASN A 139 4.09 14.27 23.15
C ASN A 139 3.35 12.92 23.11
N HIS A 140 2.03 12.87 22.98
CA HIS A 140 1.27 11.63 22.85
C HIS A 140 0.50 11.58 21.53
N ASP A 141 0.80 10.59 20.70
CA ASP A 141 0.10 10.35 19.44
C ASP A 141 -1.02 9.34 19.62
N LEU A 142 -2.27 9.79 19.74
CA LEU A 142 -3.42 8.88 19.85
C LEU A 142 -3.48 7.94 18.63
N ALA A 143 -3.66 6.63 18.86
CA ALA A 143 -3.74 5.62 17.80
C ALA A 143 -5.03 4.80 17.88
N GLY A 144 -5.08 3.74 18.67
CA GLY A 144 -6.26 2.90 18.85
C GLY A 144 -7.18 3.42 19.94
N LEU A 145 -8.48 3.13 19.81
CA LEU A 145 -9.51 3.41 20.80
C LEU A 145 -10.38 2.18 20.99
N ALA A 146 -10.68 1.82 22.23
CA ALA A 146 -11.59 0.75 22.61
C ALA A 146 -12.51 1.21 23.75
N ILE A 147 -13.67 0.57 23.86
CA ILE A 147 -14.68 0.85 24.88
C ILE A 147 -15.02 -0.44 25.63
N ASP A 148 -15.07 -0.36 26.97
CA ASP A 148 -15.75 -1.35 27.81
C ASP A 148 -17.13 -0.78 28.17
N GLU A 149 -18.16 -1.18 27.41
CA GLU A 149 -19.52 -0.70 27.62
C GLU A 149 -20.11 -1.20 28.94
N CYS A 150 -19.69 -2.38 29.39
CA CYS A 150 -20.20 -3.02 30.59
C CYS A 150 -19.76 -2.29 31.86
N ARG A 151 -18.49 -1.85 31.90
CA ARG A 151 -17.89 -1.15 33.04
C ARG A 151 -17.78 0.35 32.85
N ARG A 152 -18.15 0.87 31.67
CA ARG A 152 -18.12 2.30 31.31
C ARG A 152 -16.72 2.89 31.39
N HIS A 153 -15.76 2.26 30.69
CA HIS A 153 -14.40 2.74 30.56
C HIS A 153 -13.98 2.89 29.09
N LEU A 154 -13.12 3.86 28.84
CA LEU A 154 -12.42 4.03 27.57
C LEU A 154 -10.97 3.58 27.73
N TYR A 155 -10.43 2.98 26.67
CA TYR A 155 -9.03 2.58 26.57
C TYR A 155 -8.46 3.08 25.28
N TRP A 156 -7.25 3.66 25.31
CA TRP A 156 -6.57 4.07 24.08
C TRP A 156 -5.08 3.80 24.16
N THR A 157 -4.44 3.86 23.01
CA THR A 157 -3.00 3.70 22.85
C THR A 157 -2.39 5.00 22.36
N ASN A 158 -1.26 5.37 22.94
CA ASN A 158 -0.45 6.48 22.46
C ASN A 158 0.81 5.93 21.78
N SER A 159 0.99 6.23 20.49
CA SER A 159 2.03 5.73 19.59
C SER A 159 3.17 6.75 19.38
N TYR A 160 3.67 7.34 20.46
CA TYR A 160 4.79 8.27 20.37
C TYR A 160 6.10 7.59 20.76
N LEU A 161 7.17 7.74 19.99
CA LEU A 161 8.41 6.96 20.13
C LEU A 161 9.04 7.00 21.54
N GLN A 162 8.81 8.06 22.32
CA GLN A 162 9.43 8.27 23.64
C GLN A 162 8.48 8.06 24.83
N THR A 163 7.17 8.15 24.59
CA THR A 163 6.13 8.26 25.63
C THR A 163 4.95 7.35 25.29
N SER A 164 5.24 6.26 24.57
CA SER A 164 4.23 5.25 24.22
C SER A 164 3.63 4.65 25.50
N ASN A 165 2.30 4.57 25.53
CA ASN A 165 1.59 3.98 26.66
C ASN A 165 0.21 3.47 26.25
N VAL A 166 -0.38 2.67 27.15
CA VAL A 166 -1.77 2.23 27.07
C VAL A 166 -2.51 2.84 28.24
N VAL A 167 -3.60 3.55 27.96
CA VAL A 167 -4.31 4.35 28.96
C VAL A 167 -5.70 3.77 29.19
N ARG A 168 -6.13 3.81 30.44
CA ARG A 168 -7.51 3.59 30.87
C ARG A 168 -8.10 4.87 31.44
N ALA A 169 -9.32 5.17 31.07
CA ALA A 169 -10.05 6.32 31.58
C ALA A 169 -11.53 6.04 31.78
N THR A 170 -12.19 6.97 32.47
CA THR A 170 -13.65 7.04 32.51
C THR A 170 -14.24 7.43 31.14
N MET A 171 -15.55 7.23 30.94
CA MET A 171 -16.25 7.74 29.74
C MET A 171 -16.15 9.27 29.54
N ALA A 172 -15.82 10.00 30.61
CA ALA A 172 -15.61 11.45 30.60
C ALA A 172 -14.13 11.84 30.37
N GLY A 173 -13.27 10.88 30.00
CA GLY A 173 -11.87 11.14 29.64
C GLY A 173 -10.90 11.31 30.81
N LYS A 174 -11.37 11.15 32.06
CA LYS A 174 -10.49 11.20 33.23
C LYS A 174 -9.63 9.93 33.29
N VAL A 175 -8.33 10.09 33.11
CA VAL A 175 -7.35 9.00 33.22
C VAL A 175 -7.42 8.37 34.62
N LEU A 176 -7.53 7.04 34.66
CA LEU A 176 -7.57 6.22 35.87
C LEU A 176 -6.24 5.51 36.10
N ASN A 177 -5.66 4.95 35.04
CA ASN A 177 -4.36 4.28 35.07
C ASN A 177 -3.71 4.32 33.68
N SER A 178 -2.39 4.14 33.63
CA SER A 178 -1.63 4.04 32.39
C SER A 178 -0.46 3.07 32.53
N HIS A 179 -0.26 2.22 31.53
CA HIS A 179 0.88 1.34 31.44
C HIS A 179 1.91 1.90 30.45
N THR A 180 3.13 2.12 30.93
CA THR A 180 4.22 2.79 30.19
C THR A 180 5.45 1.91 30.00
N GLU A 181 5.58 0.82 30.76
CA GLU A 181 6.78 -0.03 30.76
C GLU A 181 6.84 -0.90 29.49
N ASP A 182 7.97 -0.88 28.78
CA ASP A 182 8.22 -1.70 27.58
C ASP A 182 7.16 -1.62 26.47
N VAL A 183 6.45 -0.49 26.40
CA VAL A 183 5.47 -0.17 25.34
C VAL A 183 6.14 0.64 24.24
N TYR A 184 6.01 0.20 22.98
CA TYR A 184 6.61 0.82 21.81
C TYR A 184 5.62 0.86 20.64
N GLU A 185 5.24 2.05 20.18
CA GLU A 185 4.29 2.24 19.06
C GLU A 185 3.03 1.32 19.11
N PRO A 186 2.24 1.36 20.20
CA PRO A 186 1.01 0.58 20.32
C PRO A 186 -0.10 1.13 19.42
N LYS A 187 -0.73 0.28 18.61
CA LYS A 187 -1.74 0.65 17.60
C LYS A 187 -3.14 0.20 18.01
N GLY A 188 -3.83 -0.59 17.18
CA GLY A 188 -5.19 -1.04 17.45
C GLY A 188 -5.30 -1.80 18.78
N ILE A 189 -6.40 -1.56 19.48
CA ILE A 189 -6.69 -2.06 20.82
C ILE A 189 -8.13 -2.58 20.86
N ALA A 190 -8.38 -3.67 21.57
CA ALA A 190 -9.71 -4.27 21.72
C ALA A 190 -9.90 -4.85 23.13
N VAL A 191 -11.12 -4.71 23.66
CA VAL A 191 -11.50 -5.22 24.99
C VAL A 191 -12.21 -6.57 24.84
N ASP A 192 -11.72 -7.58 25.57
CA ASP A 192 -12.41 -8.83 25.80
C ASP A 192 -13.14 -8.80 27.15
N HIS A 193 -14.43 -8.48 27.07
CA HIS A 193 -15.31 -8.40 28.22
C HIS A 193 -15.47 -9.74 28.96
N TYR A 194 -15.24 -10.88 28.29
CA TYR A 194 -15.46 -12.20 28.87
C TYR A 194 -14.24 -12.70 29.65
N SER A 195 -13.04 -12.54 29.08
CA SER A 195 -11.79 -12.89 29.75
C SER A 195 -11.27 -11.79 30.70
N ASN A 196 -11.91 -10.62 30.71
CA ASN A 196 -11.47 -9.42 31.43
C ASN A 196 -10.04 -9.04 31.06
N ARG A 197 -9.74 -9.07 29.76
CA ARG A 197 -8.44 -8.68 29.22
C ARG A 197 -8.60 -7.73 28.05
N ILE A 198 -7.55 -6.99 27.79
CA ILE A 198 -7.42 -6.06 26.68
C ILE A 198 -6.26 -6.55 25.83
N TYR A 199 -6.42 -6.47 24.51
CA TYR A 199 -5.39 -6.86 23.56
C TYR A 199 -5.04 -5.64 22.70
N TRP A 200 -3.77 -5.43 22.43
CA TRP A 200 -3.33 -4.42 21.48
C TRP A 200 -2.19 -4.93 20.62
N VAL A 201 -2.09 -4.34 19.43
CA VAL A 201 -0.98 -4.56 18.53
C VAL A 201 0.14 -3.59 18.86
N GLU A 202 1.35 -4.10 18.85
CA GLU A 202 2.55 -3.33 19.13
C GLU A 202 3.60 -3.62 18.05
N LYS A 203 4.05 -2.56 17.38
CA LYS A 203 5.21 -2.68 16.49
C LYS A 203 6.45 -2.76 17.38
N LYS A 204 7.36 -3.70 17.16
CA LYS A 204 8.61 -3.79 17.94
C LYS A 204 9.76 -3.24 17.11
N PHE A 205 10.92 -3.09 17.74
CA PHE A 205 12.13 -2.65 17.03
C PHE A 205 12.46 -3.64 15.89
N GLY A 206 12.85 -3.11 14.73
CA GLY A 206 13.14 -3.91 13.54
C GLY A 206 11.88 -4.34 12.78
N ARG A 207 11.80 -5.64 12.45
CA ARG A 207 10.67 -6.23 11.69
C ARG A 207 9.77 -7.09 12.57
N ALA A 208 9.89 -6.98 13.88
CA ALA A 208 9.08 -7.74 14.82
C ALA A 208 7.78 -6.99 15.14
N PHE A 209 6.74 -7.74 15.47
CA PHE A 209 5.55 -7.23 16.10
C PHE A 209 5.14 -8.15 17.24
N SER A 210 4.35 -7.61 18.16
CA SER A 210 3.70 -8.42 19.18
C SER A 210 2.25 -8.02 19.35
N ILE A 211 1.43 -8.98 19.73
CA ILE A 211 0.12 -8.70 20.30
C ILE A 211 0.27 -8.90 21.80
N GLN A 212 0.07 -7.83 22.56
CA GLN A 212 0.12 -7.86 24.01
C GLN A 212 -1.28 -8.07 24.58
N SER A 213 -1.34 -8.53 25.81
CA SER A 213 -2.56 -8.72 26.58
C SER A 213 -2.39 -8.22 28.00
N VAL A 214 -3.34 -7.45 28.50
CA VAL A 214 -3.32 -6.86 29.84
C VAL A 214 -4.67 -7.07 30.53
N ASN A 215 -4.73 -7.01 31.86
CA ASN A 215 -6.00 -7.00 32.57
C ASN A 215 -6.77 -5.66 32.36
N LEU A 216 -8.02 -5.57 32.80
CA LEU A 216 -8.84 -4.36 32.63
C LEU A 216 -8.34 -3.13 33.42
N GLU A 217 -7.48 -3.33 34.42
CA GLU A 217 -6.86 -2.28 35.22
C GLU A 217 -5.57 -1.74 34.58
N VAL A 218 -5.19 -2.31 33.42
CA VAL A 218 -3.94 -2.05 32.68
C VAL A 218 -2.68 -2.50 33.44
N GLU A 219 -2.79 -3.63 34.15
CA GLU A 219 -1.73 -4.31 34.87
C GLU A 219 -1.58 -5.77 34.39
N ASP A 220 -0.51 -6.49 34.79
CA ASP A 220 -0.27 -7.89 34.39
C ASP A 220 -0.18 -8.06 32.87
N VAL A 221 0.70 -7.28 32.24
CA VAL A 221 0.97 -7.37 30.79
C VAL A 221 1.66 -8.67 30.44
N LYS A 222 1.16 -9.33 29.39
CA LYS A 222 1.66 -10.59 28.85
C LYS A 222 1.72 -10.50 27.34
N THR A 223 2.82 -10.97 26.75
CA THR A 223 2.91 -11.15 25.31
C THR A 223 2.09 -12.36 24.89
N PHE A 224 1.11 -12.14 24.01
CA PHE A 224 0.21 -13.18 23.50
C PHE A 224 0.76 -13.83 22.22
N ILE A 225 1.23 -13.00 21.28
CA ILE A 225 1.92 -13.40 20.05
C ILE A 225 3.15 -12.51 19.87
N SER A 226 4.24 -13.09 19.38
CA SER A 226 5.44 -12.38 18.93
C SER A 226 5.93 -13.04 17.64
N GLU A 227 5.95 -12.28 16.55
CA GLU A 227 6.27 -12.76 15.20
C GLU A 227 7.08 -11.70 14.43
N ASN A 228 7.64 -12.07 13.27
CA ASN A 228 8.50 -11.21 12.44
C ASN A 228 7.93 -11.00 11.03
N ASP A 229 8.49 -10.00 10.33
CA ASP A 229 8.23 -9.64 8.92
C ASP A 229 6.77 -9.29 8.62
N LYS A 230 6.08 -8.72 9.61
CA LYS A 230 4.67 -8.35 9.59
C LYS A 230 4.46 -7.01 10.30
N ALA A 231 3.43 -6.26 9.91
CA ALA A 231 3.12 -4.95 10.45
C ALA A 231 1.63 -4.79 10.76
N PRO A 232 1.14 -5.50 11.79
CA PRO A 232 -0.25 -5.40 12.13
C PRO A 232 -0.62 -4.00 12.63
N THR A 233 -1.86 -3.62 12.37
CA THR A 233 -2.37 -2.26 12.61
C THR A 233 -3.61 -2.26 13.48
N HIS A 234 -4.48 -3.26 13.30
CA HIS A 234 -5.76 -3.38 13.99
C HIS A 234 -5.94 -4.78 14.58
N VAL A 235 -6.67 -4.88 15.68
CA VAL A 235 -7.05 -6.14 16.35
C VAL A 235 -8.55 -6.14 16.60
N ALA A 236 -9.17 -7.31 16.43
CA ALA A 236 -10.55 -7.56 16.84
C ALA A 236 -10.65 -8.94 17.47
N LEU A 237 -11.77 -9.24 18.12
CA LEU A 237 -11.96 -10.48 18.83
C LEU A 237 -13.43 -10.88 18.86
N ASN A 238 -13.67 -12.17 19.05
CA ASN A 238 -14.97 -12.70 19.47
C ASN A 238 -14.78 -13.57 20.73
N SER A 239 -15.75 -14.39 21.10
CA SER A 239 -15.67 -15.25 22.29
C SER A 239 -14.52 -16.27 22.27
N ARG A 240 -14.02 -16.66 21.09
CA ARG A 240 -13.06 -17.78 20.94
C ARG A 240 -11.76 -17.40 20.25
N TYR A 241 -11.80 -16.46 19.32
CA TYR A 241 -10.71 -16.11 18.43
C TYR A 241 -10.27 -14.66 18.60
N LEU A 242 -9.01 -14.43 18.32
CA LEU A 242 -8.41 -13.11 18.14
C LEU A 242 -8.03 -12.96 16.66
N TYR A 243 -8.28 -11.77 16.12
CA TYR A 243 -8.05 -11.42 14.72
C TYR A 243 -7.13 -10.22 14.65
N TRP A 244 -6.23 -10.17 13.67
CA TRP A 244 -5.44 -8.97 13.41
C TRP A 244 -5.28 -8.73 11.92
N VAL A 245 -5.15 -7.45 11.59
CA VAL A 245 -4.99 -6.96 10.22
C VAL A 245 -3.53 -6.62 9.99
N ASP A 246 -2.91 -7.28 9.02
CA ASP A 246 -1.58 -6.96 8.52
C ASP A 246 -1.68 -6.17 7.21
N GLN A 247 -1.40 -4.88 7.31
CA GLN A 247 -1.52 -3.97 6.17
C GLN A 247 -0.37 -4.13 5.17
N GLN A 248 0.79 -4.60 5.61
CA GLN A 248 1.99 -4.72 4.78
C GLN A 248 1.92 -5.96 3.88
N VAL A 249 1.41 -7.07 4.41
CA VAL A 249 1.25 -8.32 3.64
C VAL A 249 -0.12 -8.39 2.95
N GLY A 250 -1.09 -7.58 3.36
CA GLY A 250 -2.42 -7.59 2.76
C GLY A 250 -3.31 -8.71 3.32
N GLU A 251 -3.09 -9.13 4.56
CA GLU A 251 -3.72 -10.31 5.16
C GLU A 251 -4.50 -9.96 6.43
N VAL A 252 -5.55 -10.74 6.71
CA VAL A 252 -6.16 -10.81 8.04
C VAL A 252 -5.93 -12.21 8.58
N HIS A 253 -5.44 -12.28 9.81
CA HIS A 253 -5.16 -13.52 10.51
C HIS A 253 -6.17 -13.77 11.62
N GLU A 254 -6.35 -15.03 11.95
CA GLU A 254 -7.15 -15.53 13.07
C GLU A 254 -6.31 -16.52 13.89
N THR A 255 -6.41 -16.45 15.21
CA THR A 255 -5.82 -17.41 16.16
C THR A 255 -6.80 -17.74 17.27
N LEU A 256 -6.66 -18.92 17.87
CA LEU A 256 -7.40 -19.27 19.09
C LEU A 256 -6.87 -18.46 20.28
N LYS A 257 -7.77 -17.97 21.14
CA LYS A 257 -7.38 -17.33 22.40
C LYS A 257 -6.74 -18.29 23.39
N SER A 258 -7.13 -19.57 23.34
CA SER A 258 -6.60 -20.65 24.18
C SER A 258 -5.25 -21.18 23.72
N ASP A 259 -4.92 -20.96 22.44
CA ASP A 259 -3.69 -21.47 21.82
C ASP A 259 -3.24 -20.49 20.74
N SER A 260 -2.25 -19.67 21.07
CA SER A 260 -1.67 -18.68 20.15
C SER A 260 -0.58 -19.25 19.25
N THR A 261 -0.28 -20.56 19.35
CA THR A 261 0.78 -21.19 18.54
C THR A 261 0.37 -21.43 17.09
N GLN A 262 -0.94 -21.44 16.81
CA GLN A 262 -1.49 -21.67 15.48
C GLN A 262 -2.36 -20.51 15.04
N SER A 263 -1.93 -19.86 13.96
CA SER A 263 -2.72 -18.85 13.25
C SER A 263 -3.03 -19.29 11.83
N ARG A 264 -4.13 -18.79 11.28
CA ARG A 264 -4.50 -18.96 9.86
C ARG A 264 -4.87 -17.65 9.22
N VAL A 265 -4.67 -17.54 7.91
CA VAL A 265 -5.11 -16.39 7.12
C VAL A 265 -6.56 -16.60 6.72
N VAL A 266 -7.41 -15.64 7.05
CA VAL A 266 -8.86 -15.67 6.75
C VAL A 266 -9.25 -14.73 5.61
N TYR A 267 -8.40 -13.75 5.29
CA TYR A 267 -8.57 -12.87 4.15
C TYR A 267 -7.21 -12.51 3.55
N ARG A 268 -7.17 -12.39 2.22
CA ARG A 268 -6.05 -11.83 1.45
C ARG A 268 -6.59 -10.84 0.44
N GLY A 269 -6.01 -9.65 0.39
CA GLY A 269 -6.37 -8.66 -0.61
C GLY A 269 -5.64 -7.35 -0.43
N ASN A 270 -6.07 -6.34 -1.18
CA ASN A 270 -5.38 -5.06 -1.21
C ASN A 270 -5.58 -4.29 0.09
N ARG A 271 -4.51 -4.23 0.88
CA ARG A 271 -4.32 -3.30 2.01
C ARG A 271 -5.55 -3.21 2.95
N PRO A 272 -5.89 -4.29 3.68
CA PRO A 272 -6.90 -4.20 4.72
C PRO A 272 -6.44 -3.23 5.83
N THR A 273 -7.36 -2.42 6.33
CA THR A 273 -7.09 -1.34 7.31
C THR A 273 -7.65 -1.65 8.69
N ALA A 274 -8.88 -2.16 8.77
CA ALA A 274 -9.53 -2.53 10.02
C ALA A 274 -10.52 -3.68 9.83
N ILE A 275 -10.88 -4.33 10.93
CA ILE A 275 -11.78 -5.49 10.97
C ILE A 275 -12.78 -5.34 12.12
N ILE A 276 -14.04 -5.70 11.87
CA ILE A 276 -15.09 -5.83 12.88
C ILE A 276 -15.68 -7.24 12.79
N ILE A 277 -15.92 -7.86 13.95
CA ILE A 277 -16.61 -9.14 14.05
C ILE A 277 -18.02 -8.91 14.59
N LYS A 278 -19.04 -9.11 13.74
CA LYS A 278 -20.48 -9.04 14.06
C LYS A 278 -20.90 -10.28 14.85
N SER A 279 -20.38 -10.46 16.05
CA SER A 279 -20.65 -11.66 16.85
C SER A 279 -21.89 -11.57 17.74
N ALA A 280 -22.74 -10.55 17.62
CA ALA A 280 -23.81 -10.31 18.59
C ALA A 280 -23.24 -10.28 20.01
N LEU A 281 -22.01 -9.74 20.16
CA LEU A 281 -21.22 -9.96 21.37
C LEU A 281 -21.99 -9.40 22.56
N LEU A 282 -22.55 -8.21 22.42
CA LEU A 282 -23.31 -7.55 23.48
C LEU A 282 -24.60 -8.30 23.82
N LEU A 283 -25.36 -8.70 22.79
CA LEU A 283 -26.72 -9.19 22.97
C LEU A 283 -26.79 -10.70 23.29
N ASN A 284 -25.96 -11.50 22.64
CA ASN A 284 -26.01 -12.96 22.73
C ASN A 284 -24.93 -13.54 23.65
N HIS A 285 -23.72 -13.00 23.63
CA HIS A 285 -22.60 -13.57 24.38
C HIS A 285 -22.39 -12.94 25.76
N GLN A 286 -22.63 -11.63 25.91
CA GLN A 286 -22.43 -10.91 27.16
C GLN A 286 -23.66 -10.92 28.09
N ASN A 287 -24.81 -11.46 27.66
CA ASN A 287 -26.03 -11.48 28.49
C ASN A 287 -25.84 -12.23 29.82
N ASN A 288 -24.94 -13.23 29.84
CA ASN A 288 -24.59 -13.98 31.05
C ASN A 288 -23.45 -13.35 31.87
N ASN A 289 -22.82 -12.27 31.39
CA ASN A 289 -21.76 -11.58 32.12
C ASN A 289 -22.38 -10.67 33.19
N PRO A 290 -22.13 -10.90 34.50
CA PRO A 290 -22.70 -10.09 35.56
C PRO A 290 -22.40 -8.59 35.43
N SER A 291 -21.21 -8.24 34.92
CA SER A 291 -20.80 -6.86 34.71
C SER A 291 -21.56 -6.18 33.56
N CYS A 292 -22.06 -6.94 32.59
CA CYS A 292 -22.77 -6.40 31.42
C CYS A 292 -24.29 -6.41 31.59
N LYS A 293 -24.83 -7.21 32.51
CA LYS A 293 -26.28 -7.44 32.66
C LYS A 293 -27.09 -6.15 32.76
N SER A 294 -26.63 -5.17 33.54
CA SER A 294 -27.35 -3.89 33.73
C SER A 294 -27.35 -3.02 32.47
N VAL A 295 -26.22 -2.98 31.76
CA VAL A 295 -26.03 -2.19 30.53
C VAL A 295 -26.83 -2.79 29.39
N ILE A 296 -26.72 -4.11 29.18
CA ILE A 296 -27.48 -4.82 28.15
C ILE A 296 -28.99 -4.71 28.39
N ALA A 297 -29.44 -4.86 29.62
CA ALA A 297 -30.86 -4.70 29.95
C ALA A 297 -31.39 -3.31 29.57
N LYS A 298 -30.61 -2.25 29.84
CA LYS A 298 -30.97 -0.88 29.44
C LYS A 298 -30.94 -0.67 27.93
N ILE A 299 -29.95 -1.24 27.23
CA ILE A 299 -29.89 -1.17 25.77
C ILE A 299 -31.12 -1.84 25.16
N LEU A 300 -31.46 -3.05 25.60
CA LEU A 300 -32.65 -3.77 25.15
C LEU A 300 -33.94 -3.01 25.45
N ASP A 301 -34.03 -2.36 26.62
CA ASP A 301 -35.17 -1.53 26.99
C ASP A 301 -35.29 -0.28 26.11
N ASN A 302 -34.17 0.38 25.79
CA ASN A 302 -34.15 1.51 24.85
C ASN A 302 -34.62 1.07 23.45
N VAL A 303 -34.15 -0.07 22.96
CA VAL A 303 -34.56 -0.62 21.66
C VAL A 303 -36.05 -0.93 21.63
N LYS A 304 -36.58 -1.51 22.71
CA LYS A 304 -38.02 -1.76 22.82
C LYS A 304 -38.83 -0.47 22.79
N ARG A 305 -38.41 0.54 23.57
CA ARG A 305 -39.05 1.85 23.59
C ARG A 305 -39.04 2.54 22.22
N GLU A 306 -37.93 2.45 21.49
CA GLU A 306 -37.85 2.95 20.10
C GLU A 306 -38.79 2.18 19.16
N SER A 307 -38.93 0.86 19.31
CA SER A 307 -39.84 0.05 18.50
C SER A 307 -41.33 0.23 18.85
N GLU A 308 -41.65 0.67 20.07
CA GLU A 308 -43.02 0.79 20.59
C GLU A 308 -43.58 2.23 20.58
N GLY A 309 -42.76 3.28 20.33
CA GLY A 309 -43.22 4.57 19.80
C GLY A 309 -42.86 5.84 20.60
N GLU A 310 -42.40 6.87 19.88
CA GLU A 310 -42.70 8.28 20.16
C GLU A 310 -43.83 8.73 19.21
N LEU A 311 -45.08 8.51 19.63
CA LEU A 311 -46.22 9.29 19.13
C LEU A 311 -46.58 10.27 20.25
N PRO A 312 -46.29 11.58 20.10
CA PRO A 312 -46.85 12.59 20.98
C PRO A 312 -48.37 12.45 20.97
N GLN A 313 -48.98 12.50 22.15
CA GLN A 313 -50.43 12.48 22.33
C GLN A 313 -51.09 13.59 21.49
N ALA A 314 -51.54 13.22 20.29
CA ALA A 314 -52.49 13.95 19.48
C ALA A 314 -53.48 12.91 18.95
N ASP A 315 -54.70 13.01 19.46
CA ASP A 315 -55.95 12.42 18.97
C ASP A 315 -55.89 11.02 18.32
N LYS A 316 -56.41 10.03 19.07
CA LYS A 316 -56.85 8.72 18.58
C LYS A 316 -57.37 8.77 17.14
N PRO A 317 -56.81 7.94 16.24
CA PRO A 317 -57.57 7.33 15.18
C PRO A 317 -57.60 5.81 15.40
N THR A 318 -58.78 5.34 15.76
CA THR A 318 -59.38 4.05 15.40
C THR A 318 -58.56 3.15 14.45
N SER A 319 -58.16 1.98 14.95
CA SER A 319 -57.83 0.73 14.22
C SER A 319 -57.24 0.90 12.81
N ALA A 320 -55.92 0.99 12.69
CA ALA A 320 -55.24 0.93 11.40
C ALA A 320 -55.34 -0.50 10.83
N LYS A 321 -56.13 -0.62 9.76
CA LYS A 321 -56.00 -1.67 8.73
C LYS A 321 -54.56 -1.71 8.22
N PRO A 322 -54.06 -2.85 7.70
CA PRO A 322 -52.73 -2.92 7.09
C PRO A 322 -52.65 -1.87 5.98
N GLU A 323 -51.66 -0.98 6.04
CA GLU A 323 -51.39 -0.01 4.99
C GLU A 323 -51.18 -0.75 3.67
N MET A 324 -51.98 -0.38 2.68
CA MET A 324 -51.92 -0.93 1.34
C MET A 324 -50.63 -0.43 0.69
N ILE A 325 -49.64 -1.30 0.50
CA ILE A 325 -48.40 -0.95 -0.22
C ILE A 325 -48.77 -0.65 -1.67
N ILE A 326 -48.44 0.57 -2.12
CA ILE A 326 -48.62 1.02 -3.51
C ILE A 326 -47.24 1.06 -4.16
N CYS A 327 -47.06 0.30 -5.24
CA CYS A 327 -45.85 0.33 -6.04
C CYS A 327 -45.93 1.43 -7.09
N LEU A 328 -44.97 2.35 -7.08
CA LEU A 328 -44.81 3.43 -8.04
C LEU A 328 -44.07 2.94 -9.29
N ASN A 329 -44.00 3.78 -10.34
CA ASN A 329 -43.25 3.52 -11.59
C ASN A 329 -43.50 2.12 -12.19
N ASN A 330 -44.77 1.70 -12.22
CA ASN A 330 -45.24 0.41 -12.71
C ASN A 330 -44.64 -0.81 -11.98
N GLY A 331 -44.20 -0.65 -10.73
CA GLY A 331 -43.83 -1.78 -9.88
C GLY A 331 -45.02 -2.71 -9.61
N ILE A 332 -44.75 -4.00 -9.45
CA ILE A 332 -45.77 -5.04 -9.23
C ILE A 332 -45.75 -5.42 -7.75
N LEU A 333 -46.90 -5.34 -7.06
CA LEU A 333 -47.01 -5.77 -5.67
C LEU A 333 -46.89 -7.30 -5.56
N ASN A 334 -45.88 -7.79 -4.85
CA ASN A 334 -45.78 -9.19 -4.48
C ASN A 334 -46.63 -9.43 -3.23
N HIS A 335 -47.82 -10.02 -3.41
CA HIS A 335 -48.76 -10.30 -2.33
C HIS A 335 -48.23 -11.29 -1.27
N ASN A 336 -47.21 -12.11 -1.58
CA ASN A 336 -46.65 -13.07 -0.63
C ASN A 336 -45.69 -12.41 0.36
N THR A 337 -44.89 -11.45 -0.12
CA THR A 337 -43.87 -10.76 0.69
C THR A 337 -44.32 -9.39 1.15
N ASN A 338 -45.45 -8.88 0.64
CA ASN A 338 -45.92 -7.52 0.81
C ASN A 338 -44.79 -6.51 0.43
N SER A 339 -44.21 -6.67 -0.76
CA SER A 339 -43.14 -5.81 -1.26
C SER A 339 -43.30 -5.52 -2.76
N CYS A 340 -42.74 -4.42 -3.26
CA CYS A 340 -42.81 -4.06 -4.67
C CYS A 340 -41.70 -4.71 -5.48
N ILE A 341 -42.06 -5.28 -6.63
CA ILE A 341 -41.14 -5.75 -7.67
C ILE A 341 -40.99 -4.63 -8.69
N CYS A 342 -39.82 -4.00 -8.75
CA CYS A 342 -39.59 -2.81 -9.57
C CYS A 342 -39.21 -3.15 -11.01
N LEU A 343 -39.54 -2.24 -11.93
CA LEU A 343 -38.96 -2.27 -13.27
C LEU A 343 -37.44 -2.04 -13.21
N PRO A 344 -36.65 -2.56 -14.17
CA PRO A 344 -35.20 -2.44 -14.23
C PRO A 344 -34.59 -1.04 -14.06
N GLU A 345 -35.35 0.02 -14.32
CA GLU A 345 -34.88 1.39 -14.25
C GLU A 345 -35.15 2.04 -12.88
N TYR A 346 -35.84 1.34 -11.98
CA TYR A 346 -36.29 1.86 -10.69
C TYR A 346 -35.94 0.92 -9.52
N GLN A 347 -35.74 1.50 -8.35
CA GLN A 347 -35.45 0.86 -7.07
C GLN A 347 -36.17 1.60 -5.94
N GLY A 348 -36.00 1.12 -4.70
CA GLY A 348 -36.72 1.62 -3.52
C GLY A 348 -37.90 0.72 -3.12
N ASN A 349 -38.40 0.89 -1.89
CA ASN A 349 -39.43 0.00 -1.33
C ASN A 349 -40.76 0.07 -2.10
N PHE A 350 -41.00 1.20 -2.76
CA PHE A 350 -42.17 1.47 -3.58
C PHE A 350 -41.76 1.71 -5.04
N CYS A 351 -40.54 1.34 -5.45
CA CYS A 351 -40.00 1.60 -6.80
C CYS A 351 -39.92 3.08 -7.17
N GLU A 352 -39.72 3.96 -6.19
CA GLU A 352 -39.79 5.42 -6.31
C GLU A 352 -38.49 6.08 -6.80
N ILE A 353 -37.36 5.37 -6.75
CA ILE A 353 -36.03 5.92 -7.03
C ILE A 353 -35.54 5.39 -8.39
N PRO A 354 -35.27 6.24 -9.39
CA PRO A 354 -34.60 5.79 -10.60
C PRO A 354 -33.19 5.27 -10.27
N ILE A 355 -32.77 4.13 -10.82
CA ILE A 355 -31.44 3.53 -10.53
C ILE A 355 -30.30 4.49 -10.90
N CYS A 356 -30.46 5.23 -12.00
CA CYS A 356 -29.46 6.20 -12.43
C CYS A 356 -29.40 7.49 -11.59
N ASN A 357 -30.28 7.65 -10.59
CA ASN A 357 -30.29 8.84 -9.74
C ASN A 357 -29.01 8.89 -8.87
N ASN A 358 -28.17 9.92 -9.09
CA ASN A 358 -26.86 10.08 -8.44
C ASN A 358 -25.90 8.88 -8.59
N TYR A 359 -26.11 7.99 -9.56
CA TYR A 359 -25.20 6.87 -9.75
C TYR A 359 -23.85 7.35 -10.31
N CYS A 360 -23.84 8.09 -11.41
CA CYS A 360 -22.61 8.67 -11.97
C CYS A 360 -22.35 10.08 -11.41
N VAL A 361 -21.10 10.35 -11.03
CA VAL A 361 -20.67 11.67 -10.52
C VAL A 361 -20.32 12.61 -11.69
N HIS A 362 -19.43 12.16 -12.59
CA HIS A 362 -19.00 12.92 -13.78
C HIS A 362 -19.11 12.06 -15.04
N GLY A 363 -20.35 11.75 -15.43
CA GLY A 363 -20.61 10.94 -16.60
C GLY A 363 -22.09 10.69 -16.81
N LYS A 364 -22.41 10.01 -17.90
CA LYS A 364 -23.78 9.66 -18.25
C LYS A 364 -24.09 8.23 -17.78
N CYS A 365 -25.16 8.07 -17.01
CA CYS A 365 -25.64 6.75 -16.60
C CYS A 365 -26.42 6.08 -17.74
N VAL A 366 -26.09 4.82 -18.01
CA VAL A 366 -26.80 3.94 -18.94
C VAL A 366 -27.14 2.63 -18.22
N ILE A 367 -28.36 2.11 -18.39
CA ILE A 367 -28.74 0.81 -17.83
C ILE A 367 -28.36 -0.28 -18.83
N GLY A 368 -27.48 -1.18 -18.42
CA GLY A 368 -27.04 -2.34 -19.19
C GLY A 368 -28.16 -3.35 -19.43
N ARG A 369 -27.90 -4.33 -20.30
CA ARG A 369 -28.88 -5.41 -20.60
C ARG A 369 -29.15 -6.35 -19.42
N ASP A 370 -28.27 -6.32 -18.43
CA ASP A 370 -28.36 -7.01 -17.15
C ASP A 370 -29.12 -6.20 -16.09
N ASN A 371 -29.71 -5.06 -16.47
CA ASN A 371 -30.41 -4.11 -15.60
C ASN A 371 -29.48 -3.45 -14.56
N ARG A 372 -28.16 -3.41 -14.82
CA ARG A 372 -27.20 -2.72 -13.95
C ARG A 372 -26.85 -1.34 -14.52
N PRO A 373 -26.73 -0.30 -13.69
CA PRO A 373 -26.26 0.99 -14.16
C PRO A 373 -24.77 0.94 -14.47
N THR A 374 -24.36 1.60 -15.56
CA THR A 374 -22.97 1.78 -15.96
C THR A 374 -22.76 3.25 -16.30
N CYS A 375 -21.59 3.80 -15.97
CA CYS A 375 -21.28 5.20 -16.25
C CYS A 375 -20.36 5.37 -17.46
N GLU A 376 -20.80 6.17 -18.42
CA GLU A 376 -19.95 6.70 -19.49
C GLU A 376 -19.25 7.97 -18.96
N CYS A 377 -18.01 7.85 -18.52
CA CYS A 377 -17.30 8.93 -17.86
C CYS A 377 -16.85 10.05 -18.79
N ASP A 378 -16.91 11.28 -18.27
CA ASP A 378 -16.27 12.43 -18.89
C ASP A 378 -14.77 12.20 -19.03
N ALA A 379 -14.15 12.80 -20.06
CA ALA A 379 -12.77 12.55 -20.47
C ALA A 379 -11.72 12.59 -19.34
N LYS A 380 -11.94 13.42 -18.31
CA LYS A 380 -11.01 13.65 -17.19
C LYS A 380 -11.22 12.72 -16.00
N PHE A 381 -12.30 11.94 -15.99
CA PHE A 381 -12.71 11.12 -14.87
C PHE A 381 -12.71 9.63 -15.23
N GLU A 382 -12.60 8.79 -14.23
CA GLU A 382 -12.60 7.34 -14.34
C GLU A 382 -13.22 6.70 -13.09
N GLY A 383 -13.33 5.36 -13.10
CA GLY A 383 -14.03 4.58 -12.09
C GLY A 383 -15.45 4.22 -12.53
N GLU A 384 -16.02 3.20 -11.89
CA GLU A 384 -17.38 2.69 -12.18
C GLU A 384 -18.46 3.77 -12.11
N ARG A 385 -18.21 4.82 -11.30
CA ARG A 385 -19.11 5.96 -11.06
C ARG A 385 -18.54 7.29 -11.53
N CYS A 386 -17.40 7.30 -12.24
CA CYS A 386 -16.71 8.51 -12.70
C CYS A 386 -16.39 9.51 -11.57
N ASP A 387 -15.99 8.96 -10.43
CA ASP A 387 -15.75 9.68 -9.18
C ASP A 387 -14.27 10.01 -8.96
N ARG A 388 -13.36 9.41 -9.72
CA ARG A 388 -11.91 9.67 -9.62
C ARG A 388 -11.43 10.50 -10.79
N SER A 389 -10.54 11.46 -10.53
CA SER A 389 -9.84 12.17 -11.61
C SER A 389 -8.73 11.26 -12.14
N LYS A 390 -8.55 11.19 -13.46
CA LYS A 390 -7.40 10.48 -14.06
C LYS A 390 -6.05 11.09 -13.66
N CYS A 391 -6.04 12.27 -13.06
CA CYS A 391 -4.83 12.88 -12.49
C CYS A 391 -4.50 12.38 -11.07
N ASP A 392 -5.44 11.74 -10.37
CA ASP A 392 -5.24 11.29 -8.99
C ASP A 392 -4.18 10.19 -8.96
N GLY A 393 -3.00 10.50 -8.42
CA GLY A 393 -1.87 9.57 -8.36
C GLY A 393 -1.20 9.28 -9.71
N PHE A 394 -1.59 9.95 -10.80
CA PHE A 394 -0.94 9.77 -12.10
C PHE A 394 0.47 10.35 -12.08
N CYS A 395 0.67 11.59 -11.62
CA CYS A 395 1.99 12.18 -11.48
C CYS A 395 2.59 11.86 -10.10
N LEU A 396 3.74 11.19 -10.10
CA LEU A 396 4.52 10.87 -8.91
C LEU A 396 5.47 12.02 -8.55
N ASN A 397 6.12 11.93 -7.38
CA ASN A 397 7.16 12.86 -6.93
C ASN A 397 6.77 14.35 -7.07
N SER A 398 5.50 14.67 -6.79
CA SER A 398 4.92 16.01 -6.90
C SER A 398 4.91 16.62 -8.31
N GLY A 399 4.85 15.79 -9.36
CA GLY A 399 4.61 16.25 -10.73
C GLY A 399 3.24 16.93 -10.89
N ASN A 400 3.18 17.96 -11.73
CA ASN A 400 1.95 18.70 -11.98
C ASN A 400 1.17 18.04 -13.14
N CYS A 401 -0.06 17.61 -12.87
CA CYS A 401 -0.89 16.92 -13.85
C CYS A 401 -1.73 17.89 -14.68
N SER A 402 -1.75 17.68 -15.99
CA SER A 402 -2.54 18.42 -16.97
C SER A 402 -3.19 17.44 -17.95
N PHE A 403 -4.20 17.86 -18.71
CA PHE A 403 -4.81 17.02 -19.75
C PHE A 403 -4.49 17.60 -21.13
N SER A 404 -3.92 16.77 -22.01
CA SER A 404 -3.77 17.04 -23.45
C SER A 404 -4.62 16.02 -24.20
N ASP A 405 -5.61 16.47 -24.99
CA ASP A 405 -6.49 15.59 -25.78
C ASP A 405 -7.07 14.38 -25.02
N ALA A 406 -7.63 14.64 -23.82
CA ALA A 406 -8.19 13.63 -22.90
C ALA A 406 -7.17 12.65 -22.28
N THR A 407 -5.87 12.81 -22.54
CA THR A 407 -4.79 12.06 -21.89
C THR A 407 -4.11 12.90 -20.81
N ALA A 408 -3.88 12.30 -19.64
CA ALA A 408 -3.17 12.97 -18.54
C ALA A 408 -1.67 13.05 -18.85
N THR A 409 -1.06 14.21 -18.62
CA THR A 409 0.36 14.52 -18.85
C THR A 409 0.97 15.19 -17.63
N CYS A 410 2.18 14.76 -17.24
CA CYS A 410 2.88 15.27 -16.06
C CYS A 410 4.01 16.23 -16.43
N ALA A 411 4.06 17.38 -15.77
CA ALA A 411 5.23 18.25 -15.74
C ALA A 411 6.07 17.93 -14.49
N CYS A 412 7.29 17.46 -14.69
CA CYS A 412 8.13 16.95 -13.60
C CYS A 412 8.97 18.04 -12.92
N PRO A 413 9.14 17.97 -11.59
CA PRO A 413 10.06 18.85 -10.89
C PRO A 413 11.52 18.57 -11.27
N LYS A 414 12.42 19.55 -11.02
CA LYS A 414 13.81 19.60 -11.50
C LYS A 414 14.64 18.33 -11.32
N ASN A 415 14.36 17.50 -10.30
CA ASN A 415 15.15 16.30 -9.99
C ASN A 415 14.53 14.99 -10.51
N PHE A 416 13.41 15.05 -11.23
CA PHE A 416 12.67 13.87 -11.67
C PHE A 416 12.35 13.92 -13.15
N SER A 417 12.21 12.74 -13.74
CA SER A 417 11.93 12.51 -15.16
C SER A 417 11.01 11.29 -15.31
N GLY A 418 10.62 10.97 -16.55
CA GLY A 418 9.63 9.92 -16.84
C GLY A 418 8.24 10.49 -17.12
N LYS A 419 7.34 9.69 -17.71
CA LYS A 419 5.99 10.14 -18.12
C LYS A 419 5.12 10.52 -16.92
N ARG A 420 5.45 9.95 -15.75
CA ARG A 420 4.77 10.15 -14.47
C ARG A 420 5.72 10.72 -13.42
N CYS A 421 6.90 11.23 -13.80
CA CYS A 421 7.92 11.76 -12.89
C CYS A 421 8.48 10.73 -11.90
N GLU A 422 8.47 9.46 -12.27
CA GLU A 422 8.86 8.29 -11.47
C GLU A 422 10.38 8.14 -11.30
N THR A 423 11.18 8.66 -12.23
CA THR A 423 12.62 8.43 -12.29
C THR A 423 13.38 9.61 -11.69
N ALA A 424 14.08 9.39 -10.58
CA ALA A 424 15.02 10.38 -10.06
C ALA A 424 16.21 10.53 -11.03
N ILE A 425 16.54 11.76 -11.41
CA ILE A 425 17.65 12.07 -12.32
C ILE A 425 19.01 11.78 -11.64
N CYS A 426 19.13 12.18 -10.37
CA CYS A 426 20.29 11.89 -9.54
C CYS A 426 19.98 10.72 -8.60
N THR A 427 20.41 9.53 -8.95
CA THR A 427 20.43 8.37 -8.05
C THR A 427 21.76 8.31 -7.28
N SER A 428 21.79 7.57 -6.17
CA SER A 428 22.99 7.45 -5.31
C SER A 428 24.20 6.86 -6.02
N ASP A 429 23.98 6.13 -7.12
CA ASP A 429 24.96 5.46 -7.96
C ASP A 429 25.29 6.23 -9.25
N TYR A 430 24.66 7.39 -9.49
CA TYR A 430 24.99 8.18 -10.69
C TYR A 430 26.45 8.67 -10.65
N CYS A 431 26.93 9.20 -9.52
CA CYS A 431 28.33 9.55 -9.34
C CYS A 431 29.03 8.49 -8.49
N TYR A 432 30.12 7.89 -8.98
CA TYR A 432 30.85 6.86 -8.25
C TYR A 432 31.56 7.42 -7.01
N ASN A 433 32.30 8.52 -7.16
CA ASN A 433 33.05 9.18 -6.09
C ASN A 433 32.81 10.70 -6.11
N GLY A 434 31.54 11.10 -6.05
CA GLY A 434 31.16 12.51 -6.07
C GLY A 434 29.69 12.74 -5.75
N ARG A 435 29.26 14.00 -5.81
CA ARG A 435 27.87 14.41 -5.59
C ARG A 435 27.17 14.72 -6.91
N CYS A 436 26.02 14.11 -7.16
CA CYS A 436 25.19 14.41 -8.32
C CYS A 436 24.39 15.70 -8.13
N MET A 437 24.34 16.54 -9.15
CA MET A 437 23.59 17.79 -9.23
C MET A 437 22.85 17.85 -10.57
N VAL A 438 21.67 18.46 -10.62
CA VAL A 438 20.91 18.62 -11.87
C VAL A 438 21.07 20.04 -12.39
N GLU A 439 21.60 20.18 -13.61
CA GLU A 439 21.73 21.47 -14.30
C GLU A 439 20.35 22.02 -14.74
N GLU A 440 20.28 23.28 -15.16
CA GLU A 440 19.01 23.91 -15.57
C GLU A 440 18.30 23.22 -16.74
N GLY A 441 19.04 22.47 -17.57
CA GLY A 441 18.48 21.65 -18.66
C GLY A 441 17.95 20.27 -18.25
N GLY A 442 18.01 19.89 -16.97
CA GLY A 442 17.61 18.56 -16.49
C GLY A 442 18.68 17.47 -16.64
N SER A 443 19.89 17.82 -17.06
CA SER A 443 21.04 16.90 -17.14
C SER A 443 21.72 16.71 -15.78
N PRO A 444 22.01 15.47 -15.36
CA PRO A 444 22.81 15.19 -14.17
C PRO A 444 24.30 15.48 -14.40
N LYS A 445 24.96 16.07 -13.40
CA LYS A 445 26.39 16.41 -13.39
C LYS A 445 27.02 16.05 -12.06
N CYS A 446 28.21 15.47 -12.09
CA CYS A 446 28.92 15.06 -10.88
C CYS A 446 29.95 16.11 -10.43
N GLN A 447 29.91 16.46 -9.14
CA GLN A 447 30.98 17.15 -8.45
C GLN A 447 31.87 16.11 -7.77
N CYS A 448 33.07 15.88 -8.31
CA CYS A 448 33.96 14.82 -7.82
C CYS A 448 34.60 15.13 -6.47
N ASN A 449 34.72 14.10 -5.65
CA ASN A 449 35.51 14.15 -4.43
C ASN A 449 37.00 14.35 -4.78
N VAL A 450 37.76 14.90 -3.85
CA VAL A 450 39.20 15.12 -4.02
C VAL A 450 39.89 13.81 -4.41
N GLY A 451 40.72 13.89 -5.46
CA GLY A 451 41.43 12.72 -5.99
C GLY A 451 40.69 11.94 -7.07
N TYR A 452 39.45 12.32 -7.44
CA TYR A 452 38.69 11.68 -8.51
C TYR A 452 38.36 12.65 -9.65
N ARG A 453 38.23 12.12 -10.87
CA ARG A 453 37.90 12.82 -12.11
C ARG A 453 37.03 11.95 -13.02
N GLY A 454 36.58 12.51 -14.13
CA GLY A 454 35.63 11.88 -15.06
C GLY A 454 34.22 12.42 -14.90
N GLU A 455 33.35 12.17 -15.89
CA GLU A 455 31.96 12.66 -15.92
C GLU A 455 31.12 12.12 -14.76
N ARG A 456 31.47 10.93 -14.25
CA ARG A 456 30.82 10.25 -13.12
C ARG A 456 31.78 10.04 -11.94
N CYS A 457 32.94 10.71 -11.93
CA CYS A 457 33.97 10.57 -10.90
C CYS A 457 34.49 9.13 -10.73
N GLU A 458 34.59 8.42 -11.85
CA GLU A 458 34.98 7.02 -11.96
C GLU A 458 36.50 6.82 -11.96
N GLU A 459 37.27 7.85 -12.31
CA GLU A 459 38.71 7.74 -12.49
C GLU A 459 39.47 8.37 -11.32
N TYR A 460 40.41 7.63 -10.72
CA TYR A 460 41.30 8.19 -9.71
C TYR A 460 42.38 9.05 -10.37
N THR A 461 42.52 10.31 -9.97
CA THR A 461 43.39 11.31 -10.60
C THR A 461 44.85 10.87 -10.67
N CYS A 462 45.35 10.06 -9.74
CA CYS A 462 46.72 9.55 -9.77
C CYS A 462 46.97 8.42 -10.78
N ASN A 463 45.94 7.79 -11.34
CA ASN A 463 46.15 6.72 -12.33
C ASN A 463 46.86 7.27 -13.57
N ASN A 464 48.06 6.75 -13.85
CA ASN A 464 48.92 7.15 -14.98
C ASN A 464 49.25 8.65 -15.05
N TYR A 465 49.05 9.39 -13.96
CA TYR A 465 49.37 10.82 -13.95
C TYR A 465 50.88 11.03 -13.88
N CYS A 466 51.55 10.40 -12.92
CA CYS A 466 53.00 10.41 -12.84
C CYS A 466 53.60 9.38 -13.80
N LEU A 467 54.52 9.83 -14.64
CA LEU A 467 55.26 9.00 -15.59
C LEU A 467 56.55 8.46 -14.93
N ASN A 468 57.20 7.50 -15.59
CA ASN A 468 58.53 7.00 -15.22
C ASN A 468 58.66 6.60 -13.74
N ASP A 469 57.67 5.86 -13.24
CA ASP A 469 57.57 5.38 -11.86
C ASP A 469 57.54 6.49 -10.79
N GLY A 470 57.12 7.70 -11.17
CA GLY A 470 56.88 8.79 -10.22
C GLY A 470 55.79 8.43 -9.20
N LYS A 471 56.07 8.65 -7.92
CA LYS A 471 55.09 8.40 -6.85
C LYS A 471 54.08 9.55 -6.80
N CYS A 472 52.83 9.25 -7.12
CA CYS A 472 51.74 10.21 -7.04
C CYS A 472 51.32 10.47 -5.58
N VAL A 473 51.21 11.73 -5.21
CA VAL A 473 50.70 12.18 -3.90
C VAL A 473 49.66 13.28 -4.10
N LEU A 474 48.59 13.26 -3.32
CA LEU A 474 47.65 14.37 -3.23
C LEU A 474 48.16 15.33 -2.16
N ASN A 475 48.40 16.59 -2.52
CA ASN A 475 48.81 17.61 -1.57
C ASN A 475 47.63 17.93 -0.64
N ASN A 476 47.82 17.75 0.67
CA ASN A 476 46.75 17.96 1.66
C ASN A 476 46.28 19.42 1.74
N GLU A 477 47.10 20.40 1.32
CA GLU A 477 46.75 21.83 1.40
C GLU A 477 46.04 22.31 0.14
N THR A 478 46.58 21.98 -1.04
CA THR A 478 46.02 22.45 -2.32
C THR A 478 44.97 21.50 -2.89
N MET A 479 44.90 20.26 -2.37
CA MET A 479 44.11 19.16 -2.95
C MET A 479 44.49 18.83 -4.41
N LEU A 480 45.65 19.33 -4.87
CA LEU A 480 46.19 19.08 -6.20
C LEU A 480 47.10 17.84 -6.20
N VAL A 481 47.19 17.21 -7.36
CA VAL A 481 48.05 16.05 -7.58
C VAL A 481 49.49 16.48 -7.84
N GLU A 482 50.43 15.87 -7.12
CA GLU A 482 51.87 16.12 -7.24
C GLU A 482 52.63 14.80 -7.46
N CYS A 483 53.64 14.84 -8.33
CA CYS A 483 54.49 13.69 -8.62
C CYS A 483 55.85 13.82 -7.92
N ARG A 484 56.20 12.81 -7.12
CA ARG A 484 57.56 12.69 -6.57
C ARG A 484 58.39 11.83 -7.53
N CYS A 485 59.26 12.49 -8.28
CA CYS A 485 60.08 11.84 -9.30
C CYS A 485 61.28 11.09 -8.71
N GLY A 486 61.66 10.00 -9.36
CA GLY A 486 62.83 9.21 -8.98
C GLY A 486 64.17 9.91 -9.24
N ALA A 487 65.26 9.16 -9.12
CA ALA A 487 66.61 9.68 -9.29
C ALA A 487 66.86 10.22 -10.72
N GLU A 488 66.27 9.60 -11.74
CA GLU A 488 66.59 9.85 -13.17
C GLU A 488 65.65 10.85 -13.88
N TYR A 489 64.51 11.21 -13.29
CA TYR A 489 63.47 12.02 -13.96
C TYR A 489 63.06 13.24 -13.13
N THR A 490 62.60 14.30 -13.79
CA THR A 490 62.08 15.55 -13.25
C THR A 490 60.90 16.05 -14.12
N GLY A 491 60.33 17.21 -13.81
CA GLY A 491 59.10 17.73 -14.43
C GLY A 491 57.87 17.50 -13.55
N LYS A 492 56.74 18.15 -13.87
CA LYS A 492 55.51 18.08 -13.03
C LYS A 492 54.91 16.68 -12.94
N ARG A 493 55.18 15.85 -13.95
CA ARG A 493 54.72 14.47 -14.11
C ARG A 493 55.88 13.50 -14.24
N CYS A 494 57.11 13.91 -13.91
CA CYS A 494 58.34 13.11 -14.07
C CYS A 494 58.64 12.72 -15.53
N GLU A 495 58.26 13.57 -16.47
CA GLU A 495 58.37 13.38 -17.91
C GLU A 495 59.76 13.71 -18.49
N ILE A 496 60.58 14.46 -17.76
CA ILE A 496 61.88 14.97 -18.24
C ILE A 496 63.02 14.16 -17.62
N PRO A 497 63.80 13.39 -18.38
CA PRO A 497 65.05 12.81 -17.88
C PRO A 497 66.02 13.89 -17.41
N LYS A 498 66.56 13.79 -16.18
CA LYS A 498 67.47 14.79 -15.60
C LYS A 498 68.72 15.05 -16.42
N ARG A 499 69.16 14.07 -17.25
CA ARG A 499 70.27 14.25 -18.20
C ARG A 499 70.06 15.40 -19.20
N PHE A 500 68.80 15.79 -19.47
CA PHE A 500 68.51 16.93 -20.34
C PHE A 500 68.77 18.27 -19.65
N CYS A 501 68.70 18.33 -18.32
CA CYS A 501 69.10 19.50 -17.54
C CYS A 501 70.60 19.84 -17.72
N SER A 502 71.42 18.83 -18.07
CA SER A 502 72.86 19.01 -18.33
C SER A 502 73.18 19.51 -19.74
N LEU A 503 72.21 19.48 -20.66
CA LEU A 503 72.43 19.75 -22.09
C LEU A 503 71.84 21.06 -22.57
N ASP A 504 70.97 21.71 -21.79
CA ASP A 504 70.26 22.90 -22.22
C ASP A 504 70.16 23.93 -21.08
N THR A 505 71.29 24.55 -20.75
CA THR A 505 71.40 25.60 -19.71
C THR A 505 70.75 26.93 -20.08
N GLY A 506 69.96 26.99 -21.16
CA GLY A 506 69.35 28.22 -21.67
C GLY A 506 67.85 28.16 -21.96
N ASN A 507 67.17 27.03 -21.77
CA ASN A 507 65.74 26.94 -22.03
C ASN A 507 64.93 27.42 -20.80
N PRO A 508 64.26 28.59 -20.87
CA PRO A 508 63.51 29.15 -19.75
C PRO A 508 62.37 28.24 -19.27
N GLU A 509 61.88 27.36 -20.15
CA GLU A 509 60.77 26.46 -19.87
C GLU A 509 61.21 25.23 -19.05
N LEU A 510 62.47 24.80 -19.17
CA LEU A 510 63.03 23.69 -18.38
C LEU A 510 63.56 24.14 -17.02
N GLN A 511 63.94 25.41 -16.91
CA GLN A 511 64.60 26.00 -15.75
C GLN A 511 63.90 25.68 -14.41
N PRO A 512 62.58 25.86 -14.24
CA PRO A 512 61.90 25.55 -12.96
C PRO A 512 61.89 24.06 -12.60
N TYR A 513 62.18 23.15 -13.55
CA TYR A 513 62.22 21.71 -13.31
C TYR A 513 63.63 21.17 -13.04
N CYS A 514 64.66 21.95 -13.39
CA CYS A 514 66.06 21.54 -13.25
C CYS A 514 66.75 22.16 -12.02
N ASP A 515 66.10 23.10 -11.33
CA ASP A 515 66.63 23.74 -10.12
C ASP A 515 66.94 22.71 -9.01
N GLY A 516 68.15 22.80 -8.45
CA GLY A 516 68.62 21.94 -7.35
C GLY A 516 69.28 20.62 -7.76
N ILE A 517 69.39 20.32 -9.06
CA ILE A 517 70.14 19.14 -9.53
C ILE A 517 71.64 19.49 -9.56
N PRO A 518 72.51 18.79 -8.80
CA PRO A 518 73.94 19.06 -8.81
C PRO A 518 74.52 18.71 -10.19
N LEU A 519 74.94 19.73 -10.94
CA LEU A 519 75.71 19.59 -12.18
C LEU A 519 77.13 19.12 -11.84
N SER A 520 77.33 17.81 -11.64
CA SER A 520 78.67 17.25 -11.50
C SER A 520 79.35 17.16 -12.87
N SER A 521 80.18 18.15 -13.15
CA SER A 521 81.13 18.17 -14.25
C SER A 521 82.25 17.16 -14.02
N GLN A 522 82.06 15.87 -14.33
CA GLN A 522 83.17 14.99 -14.69
C GLN A 522 82.79 14.04 -15.82
N GLN A 523 83.61 14.13 -16.85
CA GLN A 523 83.59 13.36 -18.08
C GLN A 523 83.62 11.86 -17.78
N GLN A 524 82.60 11.13 -18.22
CA GLN A 524 82.80 9.82 -18.81
C GLN A 524 81.87 9.72 -20.01
N GLN A 525 82.49 9.82 -21.20
CA GLN A 525 81.92 9.37 -22.45
C GLN A 525 81.61 7.87 -22.32
N GLN A 526 80.39 7.55 -21.90
CA GLN A 526 79.80 6.25 -22.17
C GLN A 526 78.81 6.41 -23.33
N GLN A 527 79.01 5.52 -24.29
CA GLN A 527 78.49 5.53 -25.64
C GLN A 527 76.99 5.78 -25.69
N LEU A 528 76.56 6.52 -26.72
CA LEU A 528 75.21 6.53 -27.23
C LEU A 528 74.79 5.07 -27.49
N VAL A 529 74.14 4.45 -26.50
CA VAL A 529 73.30 3.29 -26.72
C VAL A 529 71.92 3.84 -26.95
N GLU A 530 71.52 3.82 -28.22
CA GLU A 530 70.16 4.02 -28.67
C GLU A 530 69.21 3.23 -27.75
N PRO A 531 68.16 3.84 -27.18
CA PRO A 531 67.18 3.05 -26.47
C PRO A 531 66.52 2.15 -27.52
N GLN A 532 66.91 0.89 -27.55
CA GLN A 532 66.11 -0.17 -28.10
C GLN A 532 64.79 -0.11 -27.32
N ILE A 533 63.79 0.56 -27.92
CA ILE A 533 62.40 0.44 -27.50
C ILE A 533 62.04 -1.02 -27.76
N SER A 534 62.32 -1.87 -26.78
CA SER A 534 61.67 -3.16 -26.68
C SER A 534 60.23 -2.85 -26.32
N TYR A 535 59.37 -2.85 -27.34
CA TYR A 535 58.00 -3.27 -27.08
C TYR A 535 58.10 -4.57 -26.27
N CYS A 536 57.45 -4.62 -25.10
CA CYS A 536 57.11 -5.89 -24.47
C CYS A 536 56.17 -6.65 -25.42
N LYS A 537 56.75 -7.22 -26.46
CA LYS A 537 56.16 -8.18 -27.38
C LYS A 537 56.73 -9.51 -26.94
N ASN A 538 55.88 -10.31 -26.30
CA ASN A 538 56.15 -11.60 -25.64
C ASN A 538 56.56 -11.43 -24.17
N SER A 539 55.85 -11.96 -23.17
CA SER A 539 55.20 -13.28 -23.15
C SER A 539 53.72 -13.20 -22.80
N PHE A 540 52.90 -12.62 -23.69
CA PHE A 540 51.53 -13.11 -23.79
C PHE A 540 51.64 -14.46 -24.49
N ASN A 541 51.73 -15.52 -23.70
CA ASN A 541 51.85 -16.88 -24.21
C ASN A 541 50.68 -17.08 -25.17
N ARG A 542 50.91 -17.03 -26.50
CA ARG A 542 49.86 -17.15 -27.51
C ARG A 542 49.04 -18.40 -27.25
N THR A 543 49.68 -19.44 -26.72
CA THR A 543 49.07 -20.67 -26.23
C THR A 543 48.04 -20.45 -25.12
N VAL A 544 48.27 -19.54 -24.16
CA VAL A 544 47.30 -19.20 -23.09
C VAL A 544 46.14 -18.36 -23.63
N VAL A 545 46.38 -17.43 -24.56
CA VAL A 545 45.30 -16.66 -25.21
C VAL A 545 44.45 -17.54 -26.12
N TYR A 546 45.08 -18.40 -26.91
CA TYR A 546 44.37 -19.35 -27.76
C TYR A 546 43.64 -20.40 -26.91
N ALA A 547 44.22 -20.85 -25.79
CA ALA A 547 43.54 -21.74 -24.85
C ALA A 547 42.34 -21.06 -24.16
N SER A 548 42.47 -19.79 -23.74
CA SER A 548 41.36 -19.07 -23.11
C SER A 548 40.25 -18.73 -24.10
N LEU A 549 40.59 -18.35 -25.33
CA LEU A 549 39.62 -18.16 -26.42
C LEU A 549 38.95 -19.47 -26.83
N ALA A 550 39.70 -20.58 -26.91
CA ALA A 550 39.13 -21.89 -27.19
C ALA A 550 38.21 -22.37 -26.06
N PHE A 551 38.56 -22.12 -24.79
CA PHE A 551 37.73 -22.44 -23.63
C PHE A 551 36.46 -21.59 -23.59
N ALA A 552 36.55 -20.29 -23.87
CA ALA A 552 35.39 -19.40 -23.97
C ALA A 552 34.47 -19.79 -25.15
N ALA A 553 35.04 -20.14 -26.30
CA ALA A 553 34.27 -20.59 -27.46
C ALA A 553 33.58 -21.94 -27.19
N SER A 554 34.25 -22.88 -26.53
CA SER A 554 33.64 -24.17 -26.17
C SER A 554 32.56 -24.03 -25.09
N LEU A 555 32.71 -23.14 -24.11
CA LEU A 555 31.65 -22.78 -23.15
C LEU A 555 30.45 -22.13 -23.84
N PHE A 556 30.69 -21.23 -24.81
CA PHE A 556 29.62 -20.59 -25.57
C PHE A 556 28.86 -21.61 -26.43
N ILE A 557 29.57 -22.50 -27.13
CA ILE A 557 28.96 -23.59 -27.90
C ILE A 557 28.16 -24.52 -26.98
N LEU A 558 28.67 -24.85 -25.79
CA LEU A 558 27.96 -25.70 -24.83
C LEU A 558 26.69 -25.02 -24.28
N MET A 559 26.74 -23.70 -24.00
CA MET A 559 25.56 -22.91 -23.65
C MET A 559 24.52 -22.89 -24.79
N VAL A 560 24.95 -22.72 -26.04
CA VAL A 560 24.06 -22.77 -27.20
C VAL A 560 23.45 -24.16 -27.37
N ILE A 561 24.22 -25.23 -27.20
CA ILE A 561 23.70 -26.60 -27.22
C ILE A 561 22.69 -26.81 -26.10
N LEU A 562 22.98 -26.36 -24.87
CA LEU A 562 22.03 -26.47 -23.75
C LEU A 562 20.75 -25.68 -24.00
N LEU A 563 20.82 -24.49 -24.61
CA LEU A 563 19.65 -23.72 -25.01
C LEU A 563 18.85 -24.42 -26.12
N ILE A 564 19.52 -25.03 -27.10
CA ILE A 564 18.88 -25.82 -28.16
C ILE A 564 18.21 -27.06 -27.58
N VAL A 565 18.91 -27.82 -26.72
CA VAL A 565 18.38 -28.98 -25.99
C VAL A 565 17.18 -28.54 -25.16
N ARG A 566 17.27 -27.47 -24.37
CA ARG A 566 16.14 -26.93 -23.61
C ARG A 566 14.96 -26.60 -24.52
N ARG A 567 15.21 -26.02 -25.70
CA ARG A 567 14.17 -25.74 -26.71
C ARG A 567 13.53 -26.99 -27.31
N PHE A 568 14.27 -28.09 -27.44
CA PHE A 568 13.78 -29.35 -28.02
C PHE A 568 13.15 -30.29 -26.97
N TYR A 569 13.55 -30.20 -25.70
CA TYR A 569 13.05 -31.02 -24.60
C TYR A 569 11.98 -30.33 -23.75
N GLU A 570 11.79 -29.01 -23.87
CA GLU A 570 10.56 -28.38 -23.38
C GLU A 570 9.39 -28.85 -24.24
N GLU A 571 8.63 -29.81 -23.70
CA GLU A 571 7.42 -30.35 -24.30
C GLU A 571 6.52 -29.20 -24.77
N GLY A 572 6.28 -29.16 -26.08
CA GLY A 572 5.48 -28.12 -26.70
C GLY A 572 4.14 -28.00 -25.99
N ARG A 573 3.89 -26.84 -25.38
CA ARG A 573 2.62 -26.51 -24.73
C ARG A 573 1.46 -26.91 -25.67
N PRO A 574 0.55 -27.80 -25.27
CA PRO A 574 -0.42 -28.37 -26.19
C PRO A 574 -1.28 -27.28 -26.84
N ARG A 575 -1.20 -27.17 -28.16
CA ARG A 575 -2.10 -26.32 -28.96
C ARG A 575 -3.48 -26.98 -28.98
N ILE A 576 -4.38 -26.52 -28.11
CA ILE A 576 -5.80 -26.87 -28.19
C ILE A 576 -6.36 -26.34 -29.50
N THR A 577 -6.52 -27.23 -30.49
CA THR A 577 -7.27 -26.97 -31.72
C THR A 577 -8.69 -27.49 -31.52
N LYS A 578 -9.62 -26.63 -31.07
CA LYS A 578 -11.04 -27.01 -31.02
C LYS A 578 -11.61 -27.04 -32.44
N ARG A 579 -11.76 -28.25 -33.01
CA ARG A 579 -12.68 -28.52 -34.14
C ARG A 579 -14.07 -28.75 -33.57
N PHE A 580 -15.02 -27.86 -33.89
CA PHE A 580 -16.43 -28.11 -33.59
C PHE A 580 -17.01 -29.08 -34.61
N LYS A 581 -17.45 -30.26 -34.14
CA LYS A 581 -18.26 -31.21 -34.92
C LYS A 581 -19.71 -30.98 -34.54
N VAL A 582 -20.45 -30.28 -35.39
CA VAL A 582 -21.89 -30.02 -35.20
C VAL A 582 -22.66 -31.24 -35.70
N THR A 583 -23.26 -32.01 -34.80
CA THR A 583 -24.27 -33.03 -35.14
C THR A 583 -25.66 -32.42 -35.01
N SER A 584 -26.37 -32.38 -36.14
CA SER A 584 -27.75 -31.95 -36.31
C SER A 584 -28.72 -32.89 -35.59
N ASN A 585 -29.60 -32.33 -34.75
CA ASN A 585 -31.04 -32.57 -34.70
C ASN A 585 -31.59 -32.09 -33.35
N HIS A 586 -32.19 -30.89 -33.36
CA HIS A 586 -33.35 -30.43 -32.59
C HIS A 586 -33.34 -28.88 -32.47
N THR A 587 -34.01 -28.26 -33.45
CA THR A 587 -34.56 -26.89 -33.54
C THR A 587 -35.76 -26.71 -32.57
N GLN A 588 -36.26 -25.54 -32.13
CA GLN A 588 -36.06 -24.11 -32.42
C GLN A 588 -36.82 -23.24 -31.36
N MET A 589 -36.54 -21.91 -31.38
CA MET A 589 -37.14 -20.74 -30.67
C MET A 589 -36.41 -20.35 -29.36
N THR A 590 -35.78 -19.19 -29.16
CA THR A 590 -35.80 -17.84 -29.78
C THR A 590 -34.56 -17.00 -29.37
N SER A 591 -34.01 -16.21 -30.31
CA SER A 591 -33.25 -14.94 -30.17
C SER A 591 -32.00 -14.79 -29.25
N ARG A 592 -30.85 -14.45 -29.88
CA ARG A 592 -29.47 -14.19 -29.35
C ARG A 592 -29.19 -12.65 -29.22
N PRO A 593 -28.06 -12.11 -28.66
CA PRO A 593 -26.68 -12.61 -28.81
C PRO A 593 -25.69 -12.52 -27.60
N ALA A 594 -24.93 -13.62 -27.46
CA ALA A 594 -23.47 -13.74 -27.26
C ALA A 594 -22.77 -13.01 -26.08
N THR A 595 -22.53 -13.75 -24.98
CA THR A 595 -21.20 -14.12 -24.42
C THR A 595 -21.43 -14.94 -23.14
N GLN A 596 -21.33 -16.28 -23.20
CA GLN A 596 -21.28 -17.12 -22.00
C GLN A 596 -20.42 -18.35 -22.27
N CYS A 597 -19.31 -18.47 -21.54
CA CYS A 597 -18.59 -19.72 -21.33
C CYS A 597 -19.10 -20.31 -20.01
N GLU A 598 -20.00 -21.28 -20.12
CA GLU A 598 -20.25 -22.24 -19.06
C GLU A 598 -19.27 -23.41 -19.28
N ILE A 599 -18.37 -23.64 -18.32
CA ILE A 599 -17.62 -24.90 -18.20
C ILE A 599 -18.02 -25.51 -16.86
N THR A 600 -18.87 -26.53 -16.93
CA THR A 600 -19.06 -27.53 -15.89
C THR A 600 -17.93 -28.55 -16.00
N ILE A 601 -16.88 -28.44 -15.18
CA ILE A 601 -15.90 -29.52 -14.99
C ILE A 601 -15.50 -29.62 -13.52
N GLU A 602 -16.02 -30.68 -12.91
CA GLU A 602 -15.51 -31.35 -11.72
C GLU A 602 -14.01 -31.65 -11.90
N ASN A 603 -13.18 -31.41 -10.87
CA ASN A 603 -11.73 -31.69 -10.72
C ASN A 603 -10.73 -30.52 -10.70
N CYS A 604 -11.14 -29.26 -10.52
CA CYS A 604 -10.21 -28.18 -10.18
C CYS A 604 -10.05 -28.00 -8.65
N CYS A 605 -9.55 -29.04 -7.98
CA CYS A 605 -8.86 -28.87 -6.70
C CYS A 605 -7.36 -28.74 -6.98
N ASN A 606 -6.74 -27.70 -6.41
CA ASN A 606 -5.28 -27.54 -6.24
C ASN A 606 -4.51 -26.60 -7.21
N MET A 607 -4.99 -25.36 -7.42
CA MET A 607 -4.10 -24.21 -7.72
C MET A 607 -4.84 -22.87 -7.50
N ASN A 608 -4.29 -22.00 -6.64
CA ASN A 608 -4.82 -20.66 -6.37
C ASN A 608 -4.32 -19.68 -7.44
N VAL A 609 -5.22 -18.83 -7.94
CA VAL A 609 -5.05 -17.69 -8.87
C VAL A 609 -5.08 -18.03 -10.38
N CYS A 610 -6.22 -17.71 -11.00
CA CYS A 610 -6.39 -17.56 -12.45
C CYS A 610 -6.72 -16.08 -12.77
N GLU A 611 -5.71 -15.22 -12.83
CA GLU A 611 -5.84 -13.89 -13.46
C GLU A 611 -5.41 -14.01 -14.92
N THR A 612 -6.37 -14.20 -15.82
CA THR A 612 -6.17 -13.93 -17.25
C THR A 612 -7.10 -12.79 -17.62
N PRO A 613 -6.58 -11.61 -18.02
CA PRO A 613 -7.43 -10.52 -18.49
C PRO A 613 -8.07 -10.94 -19.82
N CYS A 614 -9.40 -11.04 -19.84
CA CYS A 614 -10.16 -11.14 -21.07
C CYS A 614 -10.12 -9.79 -21.79
N PHE A 615 -9.28 -9.66 -22.80
CA PHE A 615 -9.29 -8.51 -23.71
C PHE A 615 -10.53 -8.57 -24.62
N ASP A 616 -11.40 -7.57 -24.51
CA ASP A 616 -12.48 -7.36 -25.46
C ASP A 616 -11.89 -6.84 -26.79
N THR A 617 -12.20 -7.53 -27.88
CA THR A 617 -11.54 -7.36 -29.20
C THR A 617 -12.23 -6.33 -30.09
N ASN A 618 -13.13 -5.51 -29.54
CA ASN A 618 -13.95 -4.58 -30.33
C ASN A 618 -13.39 -3.16 -30.50
N LEU A 619 -12.15 -2.86 -30.08
CA LEU A 619 -11.55 -1.51 -30.22
C LEU A 619 -10.40 -1.40 -31.25
N LEU A 620 -10.13 -2.45 -32.03
CA LEU A 620 -9.09 -2.45 -33.06
C LEU A 620 -9.69 -2.43 -34.48
N GLN A 621 -10.34 -1.33 -34.83
CA GLN A 621 -10.63 -0.96 -36.22
C GLN A 621 -10.28 0.52 -36.47
N LYS A 622 -8.99 0.82 -36.72
CA LYS A 622 -8.48 1.82 -37.68
C LYS A 622 -6.96 1.97 -37.58
N SER A 623 -6.32 2.12 -38.76
CA SER A 623 -4.90 2.43 -39.08
C SER A 623 -3.84 1.46 -38.53
N SER A 624 -3.20 0.56 -39.28
CA SER A 624 -2.33 0.68 -40.48
C SER A 624 -0.92 1.24 -40.22
N SER A 625 -0.02 0.47 -39.61
CA SER A 625 1.27 0.07 -40.22
C SER A 625 1.96 -0.99 -39.32
N LYS A 626 2.39 -2.10 -39.93
CA LYS A 626 2.93 -3.29 -39.25
C LYS A 626 4.46 -3.26 -39.28
N ALA A 627 5.10 -2.91 -38.16
CA ALA A 627 6.48 -3.33 -37.83
C ALA A 627 6.86 -3.00 -36.37
N GLU A 628 6.31 -1.94 -35.78
CA GLU A 628 6.77 -1.41 -34.49
C GLU A 628 6.03 -1.97 -33.25
N ASP A 629 4.81 -2.49 -33.44
CA ASP A 629 3.97 -2.99 -32.32
C ASP A 629 4.54 -4.23 -31.61
N LYS A 630 5.50 -4.94 -32.22
CA LYS A 630 6.06 -6.17 -31.65
C LYS A 630 7.18 -5.92 -30.63
N GLN A 631 7.78 -4.72 -30.63
CA GLN A 631 8.82 -4.33 -29.66
C GLN A 631 8.17 -3.77 -28.38
N TYR A 632 7.11 -2.98 -28.53
CA TYR A 632 6.36 -2.41 -27.39
C TYR A 632 5.61 -3.46 -26.57
N LEU A 633 5.19 -4.58 -27.17
CA LEU A 633 4.52 -5.69 -26.47
C LEU A 633 5.46 -6.61 -25.67
N LEU A 634 6.78 -6.45 -25.78
CA LEU A 634 7.76 -7.23 -25.01
C LEU A 634 8.37 -6.45 -23.84
N ASP A 635 8.51 -5.12 -23.97
CA ASP A 635 9.04 -4.27 -22.90
C ASP A 635 8.04 -4.07 -21.73
N ASP A 636 6.73 -4.22 -21.98
CA ASP A 636 5.70 -4.14 -20.93
C ASP A 636 5.53 -5.44 -20.13
N ILE A 637 6.11 -6.56 -20.58
CA ILE A 637 6.08 -7.85 -19.87
C ILE A 637 7.29 -8.04 -18.96
N GLU A 638 8.44 -7.39 -19.24
CA GLU A 638 9.63 -7.45 -18.37
C GLU A 638 9.61 -6.40 -17.24
N ASN A 639 8.91 -5.27 -17.41
CA ASN A 639 8.87 -4.20 -16.40
C ASN A 639 7.89 -4.45 -15.23
N ILE A 640 7.04 -5.47 -15.30
CA ILE A 640 6.05 -5.79 -14.24
C ILE A 640 6.59 -6.88 -13.26
N ALA A 641 7.72 -7.53 -13.57
CA ALA A 641 8.29 -8.62 -12.76
C ALA A 641 9.49 -8.23 -11.88
N GLY A 642 9.85 -6.94 -11.81
CA GLY A 642 11.11 -6.46 -11.23
C GLY A 642 11.01 -5.84 -9.84
N SER A 643 10.57 -6.56 -8.80
CA SER A 643 10.80 -6.12 -7.40
C SER A 643 10.78 -7.29 -6.40
N TYR A 644 11.67 -8.27 -6.57
CA TYR A 644 12.11 -9.12 -5.46
C TYR A 644 13.57 -8.80 -5.12
N ARG A 645 13.74 -8.09 -3.99
CA ARG A 645 15.03 -7.88 -3.33
C ARG A 645 15.66 -9.25 -3.02
N LYS A 646 16.79 -9.56 -3.66
CA LYS A 646 17.74 -10.56 -3.17
C LYS A 646 18.41 -10.02 -1.89
N LEU A 647 18.17 -10.69 -0.77
CA LEU A 647 19.02 -10.60 0.43
C LEU A 647 20.33 -11.36 0.19
N PRO A 648 21.49 -10.86 0.66
CA PRO A 648 22.76 -11.57 0.55
C PRO A 648 22.85 -12.69 1.60
N SER A 649 23.27 -13.88 1.18
CA SER A 649 23.55 -15.00 2.06
C SER A 649 24.91 -14.83 2.76
N CYS A 650 24.92 -14.85 4.09
CA CYS A 650 26.12 -15.02 4.89
C CYS A 650 26.42 -16.51 5.10
N ALA A 651 27.53 -16.98 4.53
CA ALA A 651 28.34 -18.12 4.95
C ALA A 651 29.73 -17.83 4.35
N GLY A 652 30.85 -17.74 5.06
CA GLY A 652 31.26 -18.36 6.31
C GLY A 652 32.64 -18.96 6.01
N GLY A 653 33.67 -18.55 6.76
CA GLY A 653 34.91 -19.31 6.91
C GLY A 653 36.10 -18.93 6.05
N ASP A 654 37.03 -18.21 6.68
CA ASP A 654 38.50 -18.23 6.55
C ASP A 654 39.16 -19.19 5.55
N LYS A 655 40.13 -18.68 4.78
CA LYS A 655 41.57 -18.99 4.96
C LYS A 655 42.48 -18.28 3.93
N ASN A 656 43.46 -17.56 4.50
CA ASN A 656 44.86 -17.38 4.10
C ASN A 656 45.23 -16.50 2.87
N LEU A 657 45.90 -15.38 3.21
CA LEU A 657 47.01 -14.75 2.47
C LEU A 657 48.18 -15.75 2.25
N PRO A 658 49.25 -15.43 1.48
CA PRO A 658 50.34 -16.38 1.20
C PRO A 658 50.87 -17.14 2.42
#